data_AF-A0A061E1R3-F1
#
_entry.id   AF-A0A061E1R3-F1
#
_cell.length_a   1.000
_cell.length_b   1.000
_cell.length_c   1.000
_cell.angle_alpha   90.00
_cell.angle_beta   90.00
_cell.angle_gamma   90.00
#
_symmetry.space_group_name_H-M   'P 1'
#
loop_
_entity.id
_entity.type
_entity.pdbx_description
1 polymer ?
#
loop_
_entity_poly.entity_id
_entity_poly.type
_entity_poly.pdbx_seq_one_letter_code
_entity_poly.pdbx_strand_id
1 'polypeptide(L)'
;MEMQRKDGEAEAVIIGGMVLDIQATSSIPPHPRTTCPGKVHYVQGGVARNIAECMWKLGAEPFMISALGFDMAGNLLLEHWKSSKLPTEGIRKHQDIKTPTVCHILDVTGEVAAGVASVEAVEMFLTPEWIQQFKQKIHSAPILMVDANLSPRAIEASCRIAAESNVPVWFEPVSIAKSKRIASVVKYITFASPNEDEVIAMANALSSDNMFRPIEKKKCSTDTLFQMLKPAIWLLLEKGVKILVVTIGSDGVILCFKGEPSSWRISPEKTKNHGFSGRLFETVTLSCPSSWYSDAKFLERSPYFLGVHLPALPASVIRLTGAGDCLVGGMLASLCAGLNVMQSVAIGIAAAKASVEVDSNVPSEFSLATIAGDARMVFSAAKVLPHQSKLSLKDGLILHVQAIKASFTPSTLTSNQLIHLYSKHGLIHEAQKLFDEMPERNVFSWNTIISAYIKSQNLTQARALFDDAPHKDLVTYNSMLSGYVSADGSETHAVKLFYDMQAACDDKIKIDEFTVTTMLSLSAKLTNLSYGAQLHCFMVKTGNNKTGFAVSSLIDMYSKCGCFKEAFQVYKGGGGLVDLVSKNAMVAAFCREGEMEMALELFWKEPELNDAVSWNTLISGYQQHGYIEESLKLFVRMGENGVRWNEHTFTSVLSACSILKNLKAGKEVHGWVLKNGLSLNPFVSSGIVDVYCKCGQMKYAELMHLGSGRSNTFSVTSMIVGYSSQGNMVEARRLFDSFDEKNSVVWTALFSGYLKSQNCDAVFQLLGEFWEKEATIPDGLILMCVLGASALQAALDPGKQTHGYILRVGIEMDEKLFSAIIDMYSKCGHIAYAGKMFQKVNFKDSVIYNVMMAGYAHHGHESKVFQLFEEMLQQGIRPDVVTFVALLSACRHCGSAELGEKYFNSMTESYKILPEIDHYACMIDLYGRANQLEKAVEFMKVIPVEQDAAIMGAFLNACRLNKNAELAREAEAKLLRIEGDSGARYVQLANIYAAEGKWAEMGRIRKEMRGKVKKFAGCSWRTIKGHGYSGGKACVEKTTFRVMLRSSKIKTSIAEEVIIHSNCLQCPILQECEHTKFAEKGRQRTKEVAITGRKAANPKMSNATGYLQQWLILSMQLGRDGNGTLLQGIRGYPIRLCRVKVFYNPVRVVRYSIIGFG
;
A
#
# COMPACT_ATOMS: atom_id res chain seq x y z
N MET A 1 -36.96 -3.03 -66.58
CA MET A 1 -36.12 -4.24 -66.69
C MET A 1 -36.32 -5.05 -65.42
N GLU A 2 -37.00 -6.18 -65.52
CA GLU A 2 -37.08 -7.15 -64.43
C GLU A 2 -35.73 -7.85 -64.34
N MET A 3 -34.98 -7.63 -63.26
CA MET A 3 -33.88 -8.53 -62.92
C MET A 3 -34.48 -9.78 -62.30
N GLN A 4 -34.24 -10.92 -62.96
CA GLN A 4 -34.52 -12.24 -62.40
C GLN A 4 -33.84 -12.34 -61.02
N ARG A 5 -34.64 -12.52 -59.95
CA ARG A 5 -34.11 -12.97 -58.66
C ARG A 5 -33.46 -14.33 -58.90
N LYS A 6 -32.17 -14.47 -58.64
CA LYS A 6 -31.53 -15.78 -58.58
C LYS A 6 -32.01 -16.48 -57.31
N ASP A 7 -32.51 -17.71 -57.47
CA ASP A 7 -32.79 -18.58 -56.33
C ASP A 7 -31.51 -18.83 -55.52
N GLY A 8 -31.60 -18.70 -54.19
CA GLY A 8 -30.54 -19.10 -53.26
C GLY A 8 -29.94 -18.01 -52.36
N GLU A 9 -30.41 -16.77 -52.40
CA GLU A 9 -29.88 -15.73 -51.49
C GLU A 9 -30.48 -15.83 -50.06
N ALA A 10 -29.59 -15.81 -49.05
CA ALA A 10 -29.97 -15.92 -47.64
C ALA A 10 -30.53 -14.58 -47.10
N GLU A 11 -31.79 -14.60 -46.65
CA GLU A 11 -32.48 -13.46 -46.04
C GLU A 11 -32.45 -13.58 -44.50
N ALA A 12 -32.28 -12.46 -43.80
CA ALA A 12 -32.37 -12.45 -42.33
C ALA A 12 -33.83 -12.60 -41.91
N VAL A 13 -34.15 -13.63 -41.09
CA VAL A 13 -35.54 -13.88 -40.69
C VAL A 13 -35.86 -13.11 -39.41
N ILE A 14 -36.98 -12.41 -39.40
CA ILE A 14 -37.43 -11.56 -38.29
C ILE A 14 -38.85 -11.99 -37.95
N ILE A 15 -39.12 -12.30 -36.67
CA ILE A 15 -40.43 -12.76 -36.21
C ILE A 15 -40.93 -11.84 -35.09
N GLY A 16 -42.07 -11.19 -35.31
CA GLY A 16 -42.63 -10.25 -34.36
C GLY A 16 -43.90 -9.53 -34.85
N GLY A 17 -44.36 -8.58 -34.06
CA GLY A 17 -45.57 -7.82 -34.36
C GLY A 17 -45.32 -6.65 -35.32
N MET A 18 -46.28 -6.42 -36.23
CA MET A 18 -46.50 -5.12 -36.86
C MET A 18 -47.61 -4.41 -36.08
N VAL A 19 -47.37 -3.19 -35.63
CA VAL A 19 -48.27 -2.44 -34.73
C VAL A 19 -48.59 -1.09 -35.35
N LEU A 20 -49.84 -0.64 -35.28
CA LEU A 20 -50.19 0.74 -35.61
C LEU A 20 -50.28 1.57 -34.34
N ASP A 21 -49.38 2.53 -34.20
CA ASP A 21 -49.39 3.49 -33.10
C ASP A 21 -50.33 4.65 -33.47
N ILE A 22 -51.28 4.95 -32.59
CA ILE A 22 -52.33 5.96 -32.80
C ILE A 22 -52.12 7.06 -31.75
N GLN A 23 -51.55 8.19 -32.15
CA GLN A 23 -51.32 9.34 -31.29
C GLN A 23 -52.48 10.34 -31.42
N ALA A 24 -53.34 10.41 -30.41
CA ALA A 24 -54.51 11.28 -30.37
C ALA A 24 -54.28 12.46 -29.43
N THR A 25 -53.93 13.63 -29.97
CA THR A 25 -53.67 14.86 -29.21
C THR A 25 -54.94 15.68 -29.06
N SER A 26 -55.39 15.91 -27.84
CA SER A 26 -56.57 16.74 -27.57
C SER A 26 -56.28 18.23 -27.82
N SER A 27 -57.21 18.95 -28.45
CA SER A 27 -57.11 20.41 -28.66
C SER A 27 -57.53 21.24 -27.45
N ILE A 28 -58.17 20.60 -26.46
CA ILE A 28 -58.58 21.19 -25.17
C ILE A 28 -58.29 20.19 -24.02
N PRO A 29 -58.12 20.64 -22.77
CA PRO A 29 -57.83 19.72 -21.66
C PRO A 29 -58.92 18.64 -21.52
N PRO A 30 -58.56 17.34 -21.48
CA PRO A 30 -59.54 16.26 -21.52
C PRO A 30 -60.39 16.22 -20.25
N HIS A 31 -61.71 16.39 -20.40
CA HIS A 31 -62.67 16.31 -19.29
C HIS A 31 -63.22 14.87 -19.18
N PRO A 32 -63.14 14.21 -18.01
CA PRO A 32 -63.59 12.82 -17.85
C PRO A 32 -65.03 12.59 -18.31
N ARG A 33 -65.25 11.52 -19.09
CA ARG A 33 -66.56 11.12 -19.66
C ARG A 33 -67.16 12.10 -20.68
N THR A 34 -66.35 12.98 -21.27
CA THR A 34 -66.76 13.87 -22.38
C THR A 34 -65.96 13.59 -23.65
N THR A 35 -66.47 14.04 -24.80
CA THR A 35 -65.78 13.94 -26.10
C THR A 35 -65.08 15.27 -26.40
N CYS A 36 -63.74 15.24 -26.52
CA CYS A 36 -62.95 16.44 -26.83
C CYS A 36 -62.47 16.41 -28.30
N PRO A 37 -62.51 17.53 -29.04
CA PRO A 37 -61.91 17.62 -30.36
C PRO A 37 -60.37 17.52 -30.27
N GLY A 38 -59.74 16.88 -31.24
CA GLY A 38 -58.30 16.63 -31.26
C GLY A 38 -57.80 16.22 -32.65
N LYS A 39 -56.47 16.09 -32.77
CA LYS A 39 -55.80 15.54 -33.97
C LYS A 39 -55.39 14.10 -33.71
N VAL A 40 -55.52 13.24 -34.71
CA VAL A 40 -55.07 11.84 -34.65
C VAL A 40 -54.00 11.62 -35.69
N HIS A 41 -52.81 11.22 -35.25
CA HIS A 41 -51.66 10.86 -36.06
C HIS A 41 -51.47 9.35 -36.01
N TYR A 42 -51.41 8.72 -37.18
CA TYR A 42 -51.15 7.29 -37.33
C TYR A 42 -49.67 7.09 -37.66
N VAL A 43 -48.95 6.39 -36.78
CA VAL A 43 -47.51 6.13 -36.89
C VAL A 43 -47.31 4.62 -37.01
N GLN A 44 -46.51 4.19 -37.99
CA GLN A 44 -46.20 2.77 -38.18
C GLN A 44 -45.16 2.34 -37.12
N GLY A 45 -45.48 1.28 -36.38
CA GLY A 45 -44.69 0.81 -35.24
C GLY A 45 -44.58 -0.71 -35.13
N GLY A 46 -44.13 -1.15 -33.96
CA GLY A 46 -43.76 -2.54 -33.68
C GLY A 46 -42.25 -2.75 -33.83
N VAL A 47 -41.62 -3.27 -32.77
CA VAL A 47 -40.16 -3.44 -32.65
C VAL A 47 -39.57 -4.21 -33.83
N ALA A 48 -40.07 -5.42 -34.08
CA ALA A 48 -39.62 -6.26 -35.20
C ALA A 48 -39.84 -5.60 -36.58
N ARG A 49 -40.94 -4.86 -36.75
CA ARG A 49 -41.24 -4.12 -37.99
C ARG A 49 -40.25 -2.98 -38.23
N ASN A 50 -39.89 -2.23 -37.18
CA ASN A 50 -38.95 -1.12 -37.26
C ASN A 50 -37.51 -1.63 -37.47
N ILE A 51 -37.10 -2.70 -36.78
CA ILE A 51 -35.82 -3.39 -37.00
C ILE A 51 -35.69 -3.82 -38.47
N ALA A 52 -36.71 -4.48 -39.01
CA ALA A 52 -36.71 -4.94 -40.40
C ALA A 52 -36.62 -3.78 -41.41
N GLU A 53 -37.40 -2.71 -41.21
CA GLU A 53 -37.32 -1.53 -42.08
C GLU A 53 -35.94 -0.86 -42.01
N CYS A 54 -35.34 -0.77 -40.82
CA CYS A 54 -34.00 -0.24 -40.64
C CYS A 54 -32.94 -1.09 -41.38
N MET A 55 -33.04 -2.42 -41.29
CA MET A 55 -32.15 -3.33 -42.01
C MET A 55 -32.23 -3.13 -43.53
N TRP A 56 -33.44 -2.99 -44.07
CA TRP A 56 -33.68 -2.74 -45.48
C TRP A 56 -33.11 -1.41 -45.97
N LYS A 57 -33.29 -0.34 -45.20
CA LYS A 57 -32.72 0.99 -45.51
C LYS A 57 -31.20 1.04 -45.37
N LEU A 58 -30.61 0.10 -44.64
CA LEU A 58 -29.16 -0.16 -44.60
C LEU A 58 -28.69 -1.23 -45.61
N GLY A 59 -29.59 -1.70 -46.48
CA GLY A 59 -29.29 -2.58 -47.62
C GLY A 59 -29.10 -4.06 -47.31
N ALA A 60 -29.58 -4.54 -46.16
CA ALA A 60 -29.78 -5.97 -45.89
C ALA A 60 -31.22 -6.38 -46.25
N GLU A 61 -31.45 -7.64 -46.61
CA GLU A 61 -32.80 -8.13 -46.97
C GLU A 61 -33.45 -8.91 -45.82
N PRO A 62 -34.51 -8.36 -45.19
CA PRO A 62 -35.25 -9.04 -44.14
C PRO A 62 -36.44 -9.83 -44.68
N PHE A 63 -36.64 -11.04 -44.16
CA PHE A 63 -37.85 -11.82 -44.32
C PHE A 63 -38.69 -11.75 -43.03
N MET A 64 -39.79 -11.01 -43.06
CA MET A 64 -40.64 -10.75 -41.90
C MET A 64 -41.76 -11.79 -41.78
N ILE A 65 -41.81 -12.52 -40.66
CA ILE A 65 -42.93 -13.38 -40.27
C ILE A 65 -43.81 -12.59 -39.28
N SER A 66 -45.02 -12.23 -39.72
CA SER A 66 -45.95 -11.36 -39.00
C SER A 66 -47.41 -11.79 -39.21
N ALA A 67 -48.35 -11.14 -38.51
CA ALA A 67 -49.78 -11.35 -38.61
C ALA A 67 -50.55 -10.02 -38.59
N LEU A 68 -51.48 -9.83 -39.53
CA LEU A 68 -52.31 -8.63 -39.69
C LEU A 68 -53.78 -8.99 -39.96
N GLY A 69 -54.68 -8.07 -39.61
CA GLY A 69 -56.12 -8.18 -39.89
C GLY A 69 -56.52 -7.67 -41.26
N PHE A 70 -57.76 -7.96 -41.66
CA PHE A 70 -58.44 -7.25 -42.76
C PHE A 70 -59.12 -5.95 -42.30
N ASP A 71 -58.50 -5.25 -41.35
CA ASP A 71 -58.96 -3.95 -40.82
C ASP A 71 -58.14 -2.78 -41.40
N MET A 72 -58.57 -1.55 -41.08
CA MET A 72 -57.91 -0.32 -41.52
C MET A 72 -56.41 -0.31 -41.14
N ALA A 73 -56.08 -0.76 -39.93
CA ALA A 73 -54.71 -0.73 -39.43
C ALA A 73 -53.80 -1.71 -40.19
N GLY A 74 -54.30 -2.93 -40.45
CA GLY A 74 -53.59 -3.94 -41.23
C GLY A 74 -53.44 -3.56 -42.70
N ASN A 75 -54.39 -2.81 -43.26
CA ASN A 75 -54.26 -2.24 -44.60
C ASN A 75 -53.17 -1.14 -44.65
N LEU A 76 -53.23 -0.15 -43.75
CA LEU A 76 -52.24 0.95 -43.70
C LEU A 76 -50.80 0.45 -43.51
N LEU A 77 -50.58 -0.49 -42.58
CA LEU A 77 -49.27 -1.08 -42.34
C LEU A 77 -48.76 -1.86 -43.58
N LEU A 78 -49.62 -2.63 -44.23
CA LEU A 78 -49.26 -3.45 -45.39
C LEU A 78 -49.05 -2.63 -46.67
N GLU A 79 -49.82 -1.57 -46.89
CA GLU A 79 -49.64 -0.64 -48.02
C GLU A 79 -48.30 0.09 -47.91
N HIS A 80 -47.98 0.63 -46.73
CA HIS A 80 -46.69 1.26 -46.50
C HIS A 80 -45.53 0.25 -46.65
N TRP A 81 -45.65 -0.96 -46.09
CA TRP A 81 -44.66 -2.03 -46.25
C TRP A 81 -44.40 -2.42 -47.72
N LYS A 82 -45.48 -2.50 -48.52
CA LYS A 82 -45.39 -2.72 -49.98
C LYS A 82 -44.74 -1.53 -50.70
N SER A 83 -45.02 -0.29 -50.29
CA SER A 83 -44.39 0.90 -50.87
C SER A 83 -42.87 0.91 -50.68
N SER A 84 -42.40 0.39 -49.54
CA SER A 84 -40.98 0.15 -49.25
C SER A 84 -40.37 -1.04 -49.99
N LYS A 85 -41.13 -1.74 -50.86
CA LYS A 85 -40.74 -2.91 -51.67
C LYS A 85 -40.34 -4.17 -50.87
N LEU A 86 -40.80 -4.27 -49.63
CA LEU A 86 -40.47 -5.40 -48.75
C LEU A 86 -41.34 -6.65 -49.03
N PRO A 87 -40.81 -7.87 -48.84
CA PRO A 87 -41.57 -9.11 -49.01
C PRO A 87 -42.81 -9.18 -48.10
N THR A 88 -43.90 -9.75 -48.61
CA THR A 88 -45.16 -9.93 -47.86
C THR A 88 -45.54 -11.39 -47.60
N GLU A 89 -44.74 -12.34 -48.09
CA GLU A 89 -44.99 -13.79 -48.04
C GLU A 89 -45.11 -14.34 -46.60
N GLY A 90 -44.32 -13.81 -45.66
CA GLY A 90 -44.38 -14.19 -44.24
C GLY A 90 -45.49 -13.49 -43.43
N ILE A 91 -46.27 -12.58 -44.03
CA ILE A 91 -47.29 -11.79 -43.35
C ILE A 91 -48.66 -12.47 -43.48
N ARG A 92 -49.08 -13.17 -42.43
CA ARG A 92 -50.41 -13.80 -42.35
C ARG A 92 -51.49 -12.73 -42.36
N LYS A 93 -52.50 -12.85 -43.24
CA LYS A 93 -53.70 -12.00 -43.20
C LYS A 93 -54.95 -12.85 -43.04
N HIS A 94 -55.75 -12.58 -42.01
CA HIS A 94 -56.95 -13.37 -41.67
C HIS A 94 -58.08 -12.48 -41.12
N GLN A 95 -59.32 -12.92 -41.25
CA GLN A 95 -60.50 -12.14 -40.81
C GLN A 95 -60.60 -12.09 -39.28
N ASP A 96 -60.23 -13.18 -38.59
CA ASP A 96 -60.22 -13.25 -37.12
C ASP A 96 -59.06 -12.49 -36.47
N ILE A 97 -58.07 -12.05 -37.24
CA ILE A 97 -56.98 -11.23 -36.72
C ILE A 97 -57.48 -9.79 -36.62
N LYS A 98 -57.50 -9.26 -35.40
CA LYS A 98 -57.54 -7.81 -35.16
C LYS A 98 -56.10 -7.30 -35.14
N THR A 99 -55.75 -6.38 -36.02
CA THR A 99 -54.38 -5.86 -36.13
C THR A 99 -53.93 -5.24 -34.81
N PRO A 100 -52.69 -5.50 -34.35
CA PRO A 100 -52.15 -4.85 -33.16
C PRO A 100 -52.17 -3.32 -33.26
N THR A 101 -52.77 -2.66 -32.26
CA THR A 101 -52.77 -1.19 -32.18
C THR A 101 -52.39 -0.71 -30.78
N VAL A 102 -51.68 0.42 -30.71
CA VAL A 102 -51.34 1.09 -29.44
C VAL A 102 -51.78 2.53 -29.55
N CYS A 103 -52.82 2.90 -28.81
CA CYS A 103 -53.33 4.26 -28.78
C CYS A 103 -52.75 5.03 -27.60
N HIS A 104 -52.05 6.13 -27.89
CA HIS A 104 -51.61 7.12 -26.92
C HIS A 104 -52.51 8.35 -27.03
N ILE A 105 -53.23 8.67 -25.96
CA ILE A 105 -53.98 9.91 -25.84
C ILE A 105 -53.05 10.94 -25.20
N LEU A 106 -52.75 12.00 -25.95
CA LEU A 106 -51.91 13.11 -25.51
C LEU A 106 -52.79 14.28 -25.09
N ASP A 107 -52.39 14.98 -24.03
CA ASP A 107 -53.04 16.22 -23.60
C ASP A 107 -52.65 17.43 -24.47
N VAL A 108 -53.11 18.62 -24.09
CA VAL A 108 -52.81 19.88 -24.78
C VAL A 108 -51.34 20.31 -24.72
N THR A 109 -50.56 19.74 -23.79
CA THR A 109 -49.10 19.96 -23.68
C THR A 109 -48.29 18.90 -24.43
N GLY A 110 -48.95 17.85 -24.96
CA GLY A 110 -48.30 16.74 -25.66
C GLY A 110 -47.84 15.61 -24.73
N GLU A 111 -48.15 15.65 -23.43
CA GLU A 111 -47.84 14.57 -22.50
C GLU A 111 -48.90 13.45 -22.55
N VAL A 112 -48.51 12.22 -22.21
CA VAL A 112 -49.39 11.05 -22.31
C VAL A 112 -50.42 11.06 -21.17
N ALA A 113 -51.66 11.43 -21.49
CA ALA A 113 -52.79 11.41 -20.56
C ALA A 113 -53.36 10.00 -20.35
N ALA A 114 -53.36 9.15 -21.39
CA ALA A 114 -53.76 7.75 -21.30
C ALA A 114 -53.14 6.88 -22.41
N GLY A 115 -53.06 5.57 -22.18
CA GLY A 115 -52.59 4.60 -23.17
C GLY A 115 -53.46 3.34 -23.20
N VAL A 116 -53.81 2.86 -24.40
CA VAL A 116 -54.56 1.61 -24.62
C VAL A 116 -53.84 0.77 -25.66
N ALA A 117 -53.30 -0.38 -25.25
CA ALA A 117 -52.60 -1.31 -26.13
C ALA A 117 -53.42 -2.58 -26.37
N SER A 118 -53.69 -2.89 -27.64
CA SER A 118 -54.40 -4.09 -28.10
C SER A 118 -53.44 -4.92 -28.96
N VAL A 119 -52.51 -5.64 -28.32
CA VAL A 119 -51.41 -6.38 -28.99
C VAL A 119 -51.53 -7.92 -28.94
N GLU A 120 -52.64 -8.43 -28.41
CA GLU A 120 -52.90 -9.87 -28.18
C GLU A 120 -52.75 -10.72 -29.45
N ALA A 121 -53.05 -10.17 -30.62
CA ALA A 121 -52.95 -10.86 -31.90
C ALA A 121 -51.52 -11.35 -32.23
N VAL A 122 -50.48 -10.69 -31.71
CA VAL A 122 -49.08 -11.15 -31.87
C VAL A 122 -48.85 -12.47 -31.13
N GLU A 123 -49.46 -12.65 -29.95
CA GLU A 123 -49.33 -13.87 -29.14
C GLU A 123 -50.26 -14.99 -29.62
N MET A 124 -51.44 -14.64 -30.15
CA MET A 124 -52.46 -15.61 -30.59
C MET A 124 -52.27 -16.16 -32.00
N PHE A 125 -51.75 -15.38 -32.95
CA PHE A 125 -51.76 -15.78 -34.38
C PHE A 125 -50.39 -16.09 -34.98
N LEU A 126 -49.29 -15.68 -34.33
CA LEU A 126 -47.94 -16.17 -34.61
C LEU A 126 -47.70 -17.50 -33.89
N THR A 127 -48.49 -18.51 -34.25
CA THR A 127 -48.43 -19.82 -33.61
C THR A 127 -47.22 -20.63 -34.10
N PRO A 128 -46.77 -21.65 -33.34
CA PRO A 128 -45.71 -22.57 -33.79
C PRO A 128 -45.98 -23.17 -35.18
N GLU A 129 -47.24 -23.48 -35.50
CA GLU A 129 -47.65 -24.08 -36.76
C GLU A 129 -47.50 -23.12 -37.94
N TRP A 130 -47.71 -21.81 -37.73
CA TRP A 130 -47.47 -20.79 -38.74
C TRP A 130 -45.96 -20.61 -38.99
N ILE A 131 -45.17 -20.52 -37.92
CA ILE A 131 -43.71 -20.37 -37.99
C ILE A 131 -43.06 -21.59 -38.67
N GLN A 132 -43.58 -22.80 -38.41
CA GLN A 132 -43.10 -24.05 -39.01
C GLN A 132 -43.19 -24.06 -40.54
N GLN A 133 -44.12 -23.32 -41.16
CA GLN A 133 -44.23 -23.24 -42.63
C GLN A 133 -42.99 -22.62 -43.27
N PHE A 134 -42.30 -21.73 -42.54
CA PHE A 134 -41.11 -21.02 -42.99
C PHE A 134 -39.81 -21.69 -42.51
N LYS A 135 -39.86 -22.95 -42.07
CA LYS A 135 -38.69 -23.72 -41.58
C LYS A 135 -37.49 -23.67 -42.53
N GLN A 136 -37.71 -23.81 -43.85
CA GLN A 136 -36.63 -23.74 -44.85
C GLN A 136 -35.97 -22.35 -44.91
N LYS A 137 -36.77 -21.28 -44.85
CA LYS A 137 -36.24 -19.90 -44.77
C LYS A 137 -35.39 -19.72 -43.50
N ILE A 138 -35.90 -20.16 -42.34
CA ILE A 138 -35.16 -20.09 -41.07
C ILE A 138 -33.84 -20.88 -41.15
N HIS A 139 -33.83 -22.10 -41.69
CA HIS A 139 -32.61 -22.92 -41.86
C HIS A 139 -31.55 -22.22 -42.73
N SER A 140 -31.97 -21.59 -43.83
CA SER A 140 -31.09 -20.84 -44.74
C SER A 140 -30.59 -19.50 -44.16
N ALA A 141 -31.26 -18.96 -43.14
CA ALA A 141 -31.00 -17.60 -42.66
C ALA A 141 -29.57 -17.39 -42.12
N PRO A 142 -28.99 -16.18 -42.29
CA PRO A 142 -27.75 -15.78 -41.63
C PRO A 142 -27.94 -15.57 -40.13
N ILE A 143 -29.11 -15.07 -39.73
CA ILE A 143 -29.51 -14.80 -38.36
C ILE A 143 -31.05 -14.82 -38.27
N LEU A 144 -31.57 -15.27 -37.13
CA LEU A 144 -32.98 -15.22 -36.77
C LEU A 144 -33.18 -14.23 -35.62
N MET A 145 -34.03 -13.21 -35.81
CA MET A 145 -34.47 -12.33 -34.73
C MET A 145 -35.88 -12.71 -34.26
N VAL A 146 -36.06 -12.79 -32.93
CA VAL A 146 -37.32 -13.10 -32.27
C VAL A 146 -37.67 -12.01 -31.26
N ASP A 147 -38.82 -11.38 -31.46
CA ASP A 147 -39.42 -10.40 -30.55
C ASP A 147 -39.99 -11.11 -29.29
N ALA A 148 -39.62 -10.65 -28.10
CA ALA A 148 -40.16 -11.18 -26.85
C ALA A 148 -41.69 -10.96 -26.68
N ASN A 149 -42.33 -10.18 -27.54
CA ASN A 149 -43.79 -10.13 -27.68
C ASN A 149 -44.42 -11.47 -28.08
N LEU A 150 -43.69 -12.40 -28.70
CA LEU A 150 -44.25 -13.71 -29.05
C LEU A 150 -44.66 -14.55 -27.82
N SER A 151 -45.62 -15.45 -28.00
CA SER A 151 -45.98 -16.40 -26.95
C SER A 151 -44.80 -17.36 -26.64
N PRO A 152 -44.64 -17.86 -25.40
CA PRO A 152 -43.49 -18.72 -25.04
C PRO A 152 -43.33 -19.96 -25.93
N ARG A 153 -44.44 -20.57 -26.36
CA ARG A 153 -44.45 -21.72 -27.30
C ARG A 153 -43.92 -21.34 -28.68
N ALA A 154 -44.26 -20.15 -29.17
CA ALA A 154 -43.80 -19.66 -30.46
C ALA A 154 -42.30 -19.29 -30.42
N ILE A 155 -41.84 -18.63 -29.35
CA ILE A 155 -40.40 -18.36 -29.11
C ILE A 155 -39.60 -19.67 -29.08
N GLU A 156 -40.08 -20.68 -28.33
CA GLU A 156 -39.42 -21.99 -28.25
C GLU A 156 -39.38 -22.70 -29.60
N ALA A 157 -40.48 -22.68 -30.37
CA ALA A 157 -40.52 -23.26 -31.71
C ALA A 157 -39.51 -22.59 -32.66
N SER A 158 -39.49 -21.25 -32.71
CA SER A 158 -38.53 -20.46 -33.50
C SER A 158 -37.07 -20.81 -33.14
N CYS A 159 -36.74 -20.81 -31.85
CA CYS A 159 -35.40 -21.12 -31.37
C CYS A 159 -34.97 -22.55 -31.71
N ARG A 160 -35.90 -23.51 -31.59
CA ARG A 160 -35.64 -24.92 -31.93
C ARG A 160 -35.38 -25.12 -33.42
N ILE A 161 -36.16 -24.48 -34.29
CA ILE A 161 -35.96 -24.57 -35.76
C ILE A 161 -34.60 -23.98 -36.15
N ALA A 162 -34.20 -22.84 -35.56
CA ALA A 162 -32.89 -22.25 -35.79
C ALA A 162 -31.73 -23.15 -35.32
N ALA A 163 -31.89 -23.79 -34.16
CA ALA A 163 -30.88 -24.69 -33.60
C ALA A 163 -30.60 -25.92 -34.49
N GLU A 164 -31.60 -26.44 -35.21
CA GLU A 164 -31.44 -27.57 -36.15
C GLU A 164 -30.42 -27.28 -37.27
N SER A 165 -30.18 -26.02 -37.62
CA SER A 165 -29.21 -25.59 -38.65
C SER A 165 -28.16 -24.62 -38.13
N ASN A 166 -27.94 -24.61 -36.81
CA ASN A 166 -26.98 -23.75 -36.11
C ASN A 166 -27.10 -22.25 -36.50
N VAL A 167 -28.33 -21.78 -36.72
CA VAL A 167 -28.62 -20.39 -37.07
C VAL A 167 -28.54 -19.55 -35.80
N PRO A 168 -27.74 -18.46 -35.76
CA PRO A 168 -27.70 -17.55 -34.63
C PRO A 168 -29.09 -16.98 -34.31
N VAL A 169 -29.48 -17.03 -33.04
CA VAL A 169 -30.75 -16.43 -32.56
C VAL A 169 -30.47 -15.14 -31.81
N TRP A 170 -31.16 -14.07 -32.22
CA TRP A 170 -31.23 -12.79 -31.55
C TRP A 170 -32.57 -12.67 -30.81
N PHE A 171 -32.51 -12.51 -29.49
CA PHE A 171 -33.69 -12.32 -28.64
C PHE A 171 -33.81 -10.85 -28.27
N GLU A 172 -34.92 -10.21 -28.65
CA GLU A 172 -35.17 -8.80 -28.35
C GLU A 172 -36.17 -8.63 -27.20
N PRO A 173 -35.72 -8.18 -26.01
CA PRO A 173 -36.61 -7.73 -24.96
C PRO A 173 -37.43 -6.50 -25.39
N VAL A 174 -38.65 -6.40 -24.87
CA VAL A 174 -39.58 -5.30 -25.16
C VAL A 174 -40.28 -4.78 -23.89
N SER A 175 -39.93 -5.35 -22.74
CA SER A 175 -40.37 -4.97 -21.39
C SER A 175 -39.77 -5.94 -20.37
N ILE A 176 -39.61 -5.46 -19.13
CA ILE A 176 -39.24 -6.22 -17.92
C ILE A 176 -40.09 -7.50 -17.72
N ALA A 177 -41.37 -7.49 -18.14
CA ALA A 177 -42.25 -8.65 -18.02
C ALA A 177 -41.98 -9.70 -19.12
N LYS A 178 -41.78 -9.26 -20.37
CA LYS A 178 -41.58 -10.13 -21.53
C LYS A 178 -40.14 -10.64 -21.64
N SER A 179 -39.15 -9.90 -21.15
CA SER A 179 -37.74 -10.33 -21.13
C SER A 179 -37.54 -11.66 -20.37
N LYS A 180 -38.33 -11.90 -19.30
CA LYS A 180 -38.36 -13.16 -18.54
C LYS A 180 -38.65 -14.40 -19.37
N ARG A 181 -39.25 -14.26 -20.56
CA ARG A 181 -39.52 -15.36 -21.52
C ARG A 181 -38.22 -16.03 -22.01
N ILE A 182 -37.05 -15.43 -21.83
CA ILE A 182 -35.76 -16.08 -22.12
C ILE A 182 -35.54 -17.37 -21.30
N ALA A 183 -36.17 -17.51 -20.13
CA ALA A 183 -35.90 -18.63 -19.22
C ALA A 183 -36.09 -20.03 -19.84
N SER A 184 -37.02 -20.21 -20.78
CA SER A 184 -37.24 -21.48 -21.50
C SER A 184 -36.28 -21.70 -22.67
N VAL A 185 -35.66 -20.65 -23.21
CA VAL A 185 -34.90 -20.67 -24.47
C VAL A 185 -33.44 -20.24 -24.36
N VAL A 186 -32.96 -19.83 -23.19
CA VAL A 186 -31.62 -19.23 -22.96
C VAL A 186 -30.46 -19.99 -23.62
N LYS A 187 -30.52 -21.33 -23.66
CA LYS A 187 -29.52 -22.22 -24.28
C LYS A 187 -29.42 -22.12 -25.80
N TYR A 188 -30.41 -21.53 -26.47
CA TYR A 188 -30.46 -21.33 -27.92
C TYR A 188 -30.05 -19.90 -28.33
N ILE A 189 -29.97 -18.97 -27.37
CA ILE A 189 -29.80 -17.54 -27.66
C ILE A 189 -28.33 -17.21 -27.93
N THR A 190 -28.03 -16.64 -29.09
CA THR A 190 -26.69 -16.12 -29.40
C THR A 190 -26.54 -14.68 -28.95
N PHE A 191 -27.52 -13.83 -29.26
CA PHE A 191 -27.54 -12.41 -28.91
C PHE A 191 -28.79 -12.06 -28.11
N ALA A 192 -28.65 -11.13 -27.16
CA ALA A 192 -29.79 -10.38 -26.62
C ALA A 192 -29.40 -8.92 -26.33
N SER A 193 -30.35 -8.00 -26.50
CA SER A 193 -30.18 -6.53 -26.35
C SER A 193 -30.99 -5.91 -25.20
N PRO A 194 -30.90 -6.43 -23.95
CA PRO A 194 -31.64 -5.87 -22.83
C PRO A 194 -31.16 -4.49 -22.43
N ASN A 195 -32.06 -3.67 -21.89
CA ASN A 195 -31.67 -2.56 -21.03
C ASN A 195 -31.28 -3.02 -19.61
N GLU A 196 -30.78 -2.10 -18.79
CA GLU A 196 -30.35 -2.32 -17.39
C GLU A 196 -31.36 -3.10 -16.54
N ASP A 197 -32.64 -2.69 -16.59
CA ASP A 197 -33.74 -3.27 -15.80
C ASP A 197 -34.13 -4.67 -16.34
N GLU A 198 -34.00 -4.88 -17.65
CA GLU A 198 -34.28 -6.15 -18.31
C GLU A 198 -33.20 -7.20 -18.06
N VAL A 199 -31.90 -6.82 -18.00
CA VAL A 199 -30.81 -7.72 -17.58
C VAL A 199 -31.13 -8.34 -16.22
N ILE A 200 -31.56 -7.51 -15.26
CA ILE A 200 -31.92 -7.95 -13.91
C ILE A 200 -33.14 -8.89 -13.96
N ALA A 201 -34.17 -8.56 -14.75
CA ALA A 201 -35.36 -9.39 -14.88
C ALA A 201 -35.08 -10.76 -15.54
N MET A 202 -34.24 -10.79 -16.58
CA MET A 202 -33.82 -12.00 -17.28
C MET A 202 -32.97 -12.90 -16.39
N ALA A 203 -31.99 -12.33 -15.67
CA ALA A 203 -31.16 -13.08 -14.74
C ALA A 203 -31.97 -13.60 -13.55
N ASN A 204 -32.93 -12.82 -13.03
CA ASN A 204 -33.85 -13.27 -11.99
C ASN A 204 -34.73 -14.44 -12.44
N ALA A 205 -35.23 -14.41 -13.68
CA ALA A 205 -36.03 -15.51 -14.25
C ALA A 205 -35.25 -16.82 -14.44
N LEU A 206 -33.90 -16.78 -14.38
CA LEU A 206 -32.99 -17.93 -14.41
C LEU A 206 -32.48 -18.33 -13.01
N SER A 207 -32.99 -17.68 -11.95
CA SER A 207 -32.63 -17.91 -10.54
C SER A 207 -33.86 -18.31 -9.73
N SER A 208 -33.68 -19.05 -8.63
CA SER A 208 -34.80 -19.51 -7.79
C SER A 208 -35.47 -18.42 -6.95
N ASP A 209 -34.74 -17.37 -6.55
CA ASP A 209 -35.14 -16.50 -5.43
C ASP A 209 -35.10 -14.98 -5.72
N ASN A 210 -35.19 -14.55 -6.99
CA ASN A 210 -35.02 -13.14 -7.40
C ASN A 210 -33.74 -12.51 -6.82
N MET A 211 -32.61 -13.18 -7.05
CA MET A 211 -31.30 -12.88 -6.43
C MET A 211 -30.79 -11.45 -6.67
N PHE A 212 -31.18 -10.82 -7.79
CA PHE A 212 -30.70 -9.50 -8.20
C PHE A 212 -31.76 -8.42 -7.94
N ARG A 213 -31.33 -7.29 -7.37
CA ARG A 213 -32.22 -6.15 -7.10
C ARG A 213 -32.22 -5.16 -8.28
N PRO A 214 -33.34 -4.46 -8.56
CA PRO A 214 -33.36 -3.32 -9.47
C PRO A 214 -32.34 -2.26 -9.04
N ILE A 215 -31.76 -1.55 -10.01
CA ILE A 215 -30.75 -0.52 -9.76
C ILE A 215 -31.45 0.82 -9.50
N GLU A 216 -31.12 1.48 -8.39
CA GLU A 216 -31.57 2.86 -8.15
C GLU A 216 -30.87 3.80 -9.14
N LYS A 217 -31.66 4.54 -9.95
CA LYS A 217 -31.17 5.51 -10.94
C LYS A 217 -30.57 6.76 -10.29
N LYS A 218 -29.41 6.60 -9.66
CA LYS A 218 -28.48 7.67 -9.27
C LYS A 218 -27.41 7.80 -10.34
N LYS A 219 -26.99 9.03 -10.66
CA LYS A 219 -25.85 9.29 -11.57
C LYS A 219 -24.59 8.60 -11.02
N CYS A 220 -24.23 7.47 -11.62
CA CYS A 220 -23.00 6.73 -11.37
C CYS A 220 -22.23 6.57 -12.68
N SER A 221 -20.93 6.28 -12.63
CA SER A 221 -20.15 6.08 -13.85
C SER A 221 -20.49 4.75 -14.52
N THR A 222 -20.30 4.66 -15.84
CA THR A 222 -20.48 3.42 -16.61
C THR A 222 -19.66 2.26 -16.06
N ASP A 223 -18.43 2.50 -15.59
CA ASP A 223 -17.62 1.50 -14.89
C ASP A 223 -18.31 0.96 -13.62
N THR A 224 -19.02 1.82 -12.86
CA THR A 224 -19.77 1.44 -11.66
C THR A 224 -21.03 0.65 -12.01
N LEU A 225 -21.81 1.15 -12.97
CA LEU A 225 -23.01 0.48 -13.48
C LEU A 225 -22.69 -0.93 -13.99
N PHE A 226 -21.57 -1.08 -14.71
CA PHE A 226 -21.08 -2.38 -15.15
C PHE A 226 -20.74 -3.32 -13.99
N GLN A 227 -20.05 -2.87 -12.93
CA GLN A 227 -19.80 -3.74 -11.77
C GLN A 227 -21.10 -4.14 -11.05
N MET A 228 -22.13 -3.29 -11.05
CA MET A 228 -23.44 -3.61 -10.47
C MET A 228 -24.23 -4.63 -11.30
N LEU A 229 -24.19 -4.54 -12.63
CA LEU A 229 -24.86 -5.49 -13.53
C LEU A 229 -24.07 -6.79 -13.76
N LYS A 230 -22.73 -6.76 -13.59
CA LYS A 230 -21.80 -7.88 -13.83
C LYS A 230 -22.26 -9.24 -13.28
N PRO A 231 -22.78 -9.38 -12.04
CA PRO A 231 -23.27 -10.66 -11.55
C PRO A 231 -24.45 -11.24 -12.35
N ALA A 232 -25.39 -10.37 -12.79
CA ALA A 232 -26.54 -10.76 -13.59
C ALA A 232 -26.15 -11.10 -15.04
N ILE A 233 -25.26 -10.29 -15.64
CA ILE A 233 -24.67 -10.52 -16.96
C ILE A 233 -23.91 -11.86 -16.97
N TRP A 234 -23.08 -12.12 -15.94
CA TRP A 234 -22.33 -13.36 -15.83
C TRP A 234 -23.24 -14.59 -15.75
N LEU A 235 -24.34 -14.54 -14.98
CA LEU A 235 -25.32 -15.63 -14.93
C LEU A 235 -25.93 -15.93 -16.31
N LEU A 236 -26.29 -14.90 -17.08
CA LEU A 236 -26.83 -15.07 -18.43
C LEU A 236 -25.83 -15.74 -19.39
N LEU A 237 -24.54 -15.34 -19.31
CA LEU A 237 -23.45 -15.94 -20.09
C LEU A 237 -23.06 -17.36 -19.61
N GLU A 238 -23.30 -17.70 -18.34
CA GLU A 238 -23.18 -19.07 -17.81
C GLU A 238 -24.35 -19.97 -18.27
N LYS A 239 -25.57 -19.43 -18.35
CA LYS A 239 -26.78 -20.19 -18.69
C LYS A 239 -26.98 -20.45 -20.19
N GLY A 240 -26.22 -19.78 -21.06
CA GLY A 240 -26.13 -20.13 -22.48
C GLY A 240 -26.10 -18.96 -23.47
N VAL A 241 -26.36 -17.72 -23.03
CA VAL A 241 -26.28 -16.56 -23.92
C VAL A 241 -24.82 -16.35 -24.33
N LYS A 242 -24.54 -16.24 -25.64
CA LYS A 242 -23.15 -16.06 -26.12
C LYS A 242 -22.68 -14.61 -26.02
N ILE A 243 -23.54 -13.66 -26.39
CA ILE A 243 -23.23 -12.23 -26.47
C ILE A 243 -24.41 -11.42 -25.93
N LEU A 244 -24.12 -10.45 -25.06
CA LEU A 244 -25.07 -9.48 -24.52
C LEU A 244 -24.73 -8.06 -24.98
N VAL A 245 -25.74 -7.34 -25.47
CA VAL A 245 -25.66 -5.97 -25.97
C VAL A 245 -26.45 -5.09 -25.00
N VAL A 246 -25.87 -4.74 -23.84
CA VAL A 246 -26.61 -4.06 -22.78
C VAL A 246 -26.75 -2.57 -23.10
N THR A 247 -27.98 -2.09 -23.26
CA THR A 247 -28.26 -0.68 -23.56
C THR A 247 -28.33 0.15 -22.28
N ILE A 248 -27.61 1.27 -22.24
CA ILE A 248 -27.50 2.19 -21.08
C ILE A 248 -27.92 3.62 -21.44
N GLY A 249 -28.95 3.73 -22.30
CA GLY A 249 -29.54 5.00 -22.71
C GLY A 249 -28.54 5.95 -23.38
N SER A 250 -28.45 7.18 -22.87
CA SER A 250 -27.55 8.23 -23.38
C SER A 250 -26.06 7.91 -23.23
N ASP A 251 -25.70 6.91 -22.42
CA ASP A 251 -24.29 6.55 -22.20
C ASP A 251 -23.80 5.50 -23.20
N GLY A 252 -24.68 4.96 -24.06
CA GLY A 252 -24.33 4.03 -25.15
C GLY A 252 -24.65 2.56 -24.85
N VAL A 253 -23.69 1.68 -25.13
CA VAL A 253 -23.85 0.21 -25.08
C VAL A 253 -22.67 -0.45 -24.37
N ILE A 254 -22.94 -1.45 -23.54
CA ILE A 254 -21.93 -2.34 -22.96
C ILE A 254 -22.06 -3.72 -23.61
N LEU A 255 -21.08 -4.07 -24.45
CA LEU A 255 -20.97 -5.39 -25.07
C LEU A 255 -20.28 -6.38 -24.11
N CYS A 256 -20.91 -7.51 -23.82
CA CYS A 256 -20.42 -8.52 -22.88
C CYS A 256 -20.43 -9.93 -23.48
N PHE A 257 -19.36 -10.70 -23.26
CA PHE A 257 -19.18 -12.06 -23.82
C PHE A 257 -18.09 -12.83 -23.04
N LYS A 258 -17.84 -14.08 -23.44
CA LYS A 258 -16.71 -14.91 -22.98
C LYS A 258 -15.78 -15.23 -24.16
N GLY A 259 -14.47 -15.10 -23.98
CA GLY A 259 -13.48 -15.29 -25.06
C GLY A 259 -13.16 -13.99 -25.82
N GLU A 260 -12.68 -14.10 -27.06
CA GLU A 260 -12.32 -12.93 -27.89
C GLU A 260 -13.52 -12.39 -28.69
N PRO A 261 -13.79 -11.07 -28.69
CA PRO A 261 -14.93 -10.49 -29.41
C PRO A 261 -14.69 -10.30 -30.92
N SER A 262 -13.43 -10.10 -31.30
CA SER A 262 -12.98 -9.80 -32.68
C SER A 262 -13.19 -10.98 -33.65
N SER A 263 -13.35 -12.19 -33.12
CA SER A 263 -13.46 -13.44 -33.87
C SER A 263 -14.89 -13.77 -34.31
N TRP A 264 -15.94 -13.26 -33.64
CA TRP A 264 -17.31 -13.60 -34.00
C TRP A 264 -17.78 -12.85 -35.25
N ARG A 265 -18.18 -13.61 -36.27
CA ARG A 265 -18.83 -13.16 -37.51
C ARG A 265 -19.86 -14.20 -37.93
N ILE A 266 -20.81 -13.82 -38.77
CA ILE A 266 -21.65 -14.78 -39.48
C ILE A 266 -20.75 -15.52 -40.50
N SER A 267 -20.95 -16.83 -40.67
CA SER A 267 -20.17 -17.65 -41.61
C SER A 267 -20.21 -17.06 -43.03
N PRO A 268 -19.08 -16.96 -43.76
CA PRO A 268 -19.03 -16.32 -45.09
C PRO A 268 -20.03 -16.89 -46.11
N GLU A 269 -20.35 -18.18 -46.00
CA GLU A 269 -21.35 -18.89 -46.81
C GLU A 269 -22.78 -18.32 -46.68
N LYS A 270 -23.06 -17.54 -45.63
CA LYS A 270 -24.37 -16.94 -45.34
C LYS A 270 -24.38 -15.40 -45.44
N THR A 271 -23.26 -14.75 -45.76
CA THR A 271 -23.13 -13.27 -45.79
C THR A 271 -23.21 -12.67 -47.20
N LYS A 272 -23.81 -11.49 -47.36
CA LYS A 272 -23.95 -10.81 -48.67
C LYS A 272 -22.82 -9.80 -48.93
N ASN A 273 -21.78 -10.23 -49.65
CA ASN A 273 -20.63 -9.39 -50.03
C ASN A 273 -20.81 -8.60 -51.35
N HIS A 274 -22.03 -8.46 -51.87
CA HIS A 274 -22.32 -7.79 -53.14
C HIS A 274 -23.45 -6.78 -52.99
N GLY A 275 -23.44 -5.70 -53.80
CA GLY A 275 -24.50 -4.68 -53.78
C GLY A 275 -24.32 -3.60 -52.71
N PHE A 276 -25.42 -3.21 -52.05
CA PHE A 276 -25.38 -2.16 -51.01
C PHE A 276 -24.72 -2.65 -49.71
N SER A 277 -24.96 -3.90 -49.30
CA SER A 277 -24.28 -4.51 -48.15
C SER A 277 -22.76 -4.62 -48.36
N GLY A 278 -22.31 -4.95 -49.58
CA GLY A 278 -20.89 -4.90 -49.95
C GLY A 278 -20.28 -3.50 -49.79
N ARG A 279 -20.96 -2.45 -50.25
CA ARG A 279 -20.51 -1.06 -50.06
C ARG A 279 -20.47 -0.64 -48.58
N LEU A 280 -21.42 -1.09 -47.76
CA LEU A 280 -21.39 -0.88 -46.31
C LEU A 280 -20.18 -1.58 -45.67
N PHE A 281 -19.94 -2.85 -46.03
CA PHE A 281 -18.80 -3.64 -45.55
C PHE A 281 -17.46 -2.98 -45.92
N GLU A 282 -17.27 -2.59 -47.17
CA GLU A 282 -16.06 -1.93 -47.67
C GLU A 282 -15.81 -0.58 -46.97
N THR A 283 -16.81 0.30 -46.97
CA THR A 283 -16.69 1.65 -46.39
C THR A 283 -16.38 1.60 -44.89
N VAL A 284 -17.01 0.69 -44.16
CA VAL A 284 -16.77 0.53 -42.72
C VAL A 284 -15.45 -0.18 -42.45
N THR A 285 -15.06 -1.20 -43.23
CA THR A 285 -13.75 -1.88 -43.04
C THR A 285 -12.57 -0.94 -43.30
N LEU A 286 -12.70 -0.02 -44.28
CA LEU A 286 -11.72 1.05 -44.52
C LEU A 286 -11.68 2.08 -43.38
N SER A 287 -12.83 2.38 -42.75
CA SER A 287 -12.96 3.40 -41.69
C SER A 287 -12.63 2.86 -40.29
N CYS A 288 -12.88 1.56 -40.06
CA CYS A 288 -12.78 0.84 -38.79
C CYS A 288 -12.06 -0.50 -39.05
N PRO A 289 -10.72 -0.55 -39.04
CA PRO A 289 -9.99 -1.79 -39.31
C PRO A 289 -10.33 -2.87 -38.28
N SER A 290 -10.46 -4.12 -38.74
CA SER A 290 -10.88 -5.24 -37.87
C SER A 290 -9.87 -5.62 -36.78
N SER A 291 -8.62 -5.16 -36.91
CA SER A 291 -7.60 -5.21 -35.85
C SER A 291 -7.89 -4.15 -34.79
N TRP A 292 -8.49 -4.59 -33.70
CA TRP A 292 -8.64 -3.81 -32.46
C TRP A 292 -7.28 -3.38 -31.89
N TYR A 293 -7.29 -2.36 -31.02
CA TYR A 293 -6.13 -1.68 -30.41
C TYR A 293 -4.95 -2.62 -30.07
N SER A 294 -3.74 -2.21 -30.42
CA SER A 294 -2.49 -3.00 -30.32
C SER A 294 -1.96 -3.25 -28.89
N ASP A 295 -2.74 -2.94 -27.86
CA ASP A 295 -2.53 -3.40 -26.46
C ASP A 295 -2.95 -4.87 -26.24
N ALA A 296 -2.92 -5.69 -27.31
CA ALA A 296 -3.33 -7.10 -27.34
C ALA A 296 -2.60 -7.99 -26.30
N LYS A 297 -1.45 -7.54 -25.77
CA LYS A 297 -0.72 -8.21 -24.67
C LYS A 297 -1.55 -8.39 -23.38
N PHE A 298 -2.65 -7.66 -23.21
CA PHE A 298 -3.55 -7.83 -22.06
C PHE A 298 -4.62 -8.92 -22.25
N LEU A 299 -4.93 -9.29 -23.50
CA LEU A 299 -5.98 -10.26 -23.85
C LEU A 299 -5.45 -11.71 -23.84
N GLU A 300 -4.22 -11.94 -24.29
CA GLU A 300 -3.60 -13.28 -24.42
C GLU A 300 -3.40 -14.05 -23.10
N ARG A 301 -3.75 -13.48 -21.92
CA ARG A 301 -3.45 -14.06 -20.60
C ARG A 301 -4.66 -14.22 -19.66
N SER A 302 -5.89 -14.06 -20.13
CA SER A 302 -7.09 -14.12 -19.28
C SER A 302 -8.25 -14.91 -19.90
N PRO A 303 -8.58 -16.12 -19.40
CA PRO A 303 -9.73 -16.91 -19.88
C PRO A 303 -11.09 -16.40 -19.34
N TYR A 304 -11.20 -15.12 -18.96
CA TYR A 304 -12.30 -14.57 -18.17
C TYR A 304 -13.10 -13.47 -18.88
N PHE A 305 -14.36 -13.35 -18.47
CA PHE A 305 -15.34 -12.27 -18.74
C PHE A 305 -14.74 -10.91 -19.13
N LEU A 306 -15.10 -10.43 -20.33
CA LEU A 306 -14.78 -9.09 -20.80
C LEU A 306 -16.06 -8.29 -21.08
N GLY A 307 -16.04 -7.02 -20.68
CA GLY A 307 -17.04 -6.02 -21.08
C GLY A 307 -16.36 -4.89 -21.83
N VAL A 308 -16.93 -4.45 -22.95
CA VAL A 308 -16.46 -3.30 -23.73
C VAL A 308 -17.57 -2.27 -23.80
N HIS A 309 -17.28 -1.05 -23.37
CA HIS A 309 -18.19 0.08 -23.46
C HIS A 309 -17.97 0.81 -24.78
N LEU A 310 -19.04 0.97 -25.56
CA LEU A 310 -19.09 1.79 -26.76
C LEU A 310 -19.99 3.00 -26.46
N PRO A 311 -19.46 4.23 -26.38
CA PRO A 311 -20.23 5.39 -25.98
C PRO A 311 -21.23 5.80 -27.06
N ALA A 312 -22.36 6.39 -26.65
CA ALA A 312 -23.26 7.06 -27.57
C ALA A 312 -22.59 8.33 -28.14
N LEU A 313 -23.06 8.74 -29.32
CA LEU A 313 -22.66 10.01 -29.93
C LEU A 313 -23.57 11.15 -29.48
N PRO A 314 -23.07 12.39 -29.37
CA PRO A 314 -23.92 13.57 -29.25
C PRO A 314 -24.90 13.63 -30.44
N ALA A 315 -26.19 13.78 -30.12
CA ALA A 315 -27.27 13.80 -31.09
C ALA A 315 -28.22 14.98 -30.82
N SER A 316 -28.75 15.60 -31.88
CA SER A 316 -29.79 16.61 -31.77
C SER A 316 -31.16 15.96 -31.62
N VAL A 317 -31.47 15.47 -30.40
CA VAL A 317 -32.67 14.67 -30.11
C VAL A 317 -33.95 15.44 -30.44
N ILE A 318 -34.62 15.02 -31.51
CA ILE A 318 -36.00 15.40 -31.86
C ILE A 318 -36.99 14.46 -31.15
N ARG A 319 -36.71 13.16 -31.19
CA ARG A 319 -37.62 12.11 -30.69
C ARG A 319 -36.81 10.90 -30.20
N LEU A 320 -37.25 10.24 -29.12
CA LEU A 320 -36.53 9.09 -28.54
C LEU A 320 -37.07 7.71 -28.97
N THR A 321 -38.16 7.66 -29.75
CA THR A 321 -38.80 6.40 -30.14
C THR A 321 -38.11 5.78 -31.37
N GLY A 322 -37.90 4.46 -31.36
CA GLY A 322 -37.22 3.74 -32.45
C GLY A 322 -35.69 3.67 -32.33
N ALA A 323 -35.06 4.39 -31.41
CA ALA A 323 -33.60 4.38 -31.22
C ALA A 323 -33.04 2.97 -30.93
N GLY A 324 -33.73 2.18 -30.07
CA GLY A 324 -33.39 0.77 -29.81
C GLY A 324 -33.61 -0.14 -31.02
N ASP A 325 -34.74 0.04 -31.71
CA ASP A 325 -35.06 -0.71 -32.93
C ASP A 325 -34.01 -0.47 -34.03
N CYS A 326 -33.53 0.77 -34.18
CA CYS A 326 -32.46 1.13 -35.11
C CYS A 326 -31.07 0.69 -34.66
N LEU A 327 -30.79 0.64 -33.35
CA LEU A 327 -29.57 0.01 -32.82
C LEU A 327 -29.48 -1.46 -33.27
N VAL A 328 -30.56 -2.22 -33.04
CA VAL A 328 -30.63 -3.64 -33.38
C VAL A 328 -30.68 -3.86 -34.90
N GLY A 329 -31.46 -3.06 -35.63
CA GLY A 329 -31.51 -3.09 -37.10
C GLY A 329 -30.15 -2.81 -37.74
N GLY A 330 -29.40 -1.82 -37.23
CA GLY A 330 -28.05 -1.51 -37.68
C GLY A 330 -27.05 -2.64 -37.40
N MET A 331 -27.14 -3.27 -36.23
CA MET A 331 -26.32 -4.45 -35.89
C MET A 331 -26.64 -5.66 -36.78
N LEU A 332 -27.91 -5.99 -36.98
CA LEU A 332 -28.30 -7.13 -37.82
C LEU A 332 -27.93 -6.92 -39.29
N ALA A 333 -28.12 -5.71 -39.84
CA ALA A 333 -27.73 -5.40 -41.21
C ALA A 333 -26.21 -5.55 -41.45
N SER A 334 -25.40 -5.05 -40.52
CA SER A 334 -23.94 -5.09 -40.61
C SER A 334 -23.36 -6.49 -40.39
N LEU A 335 -23.94 -7.30 -39.49
CA LEU A 335 -23.59 -8.72 -39.35
C LEU A 335 -23.92 -9.52 -40.62
N CYS A 336 -25.08 -9.28 -41.26
CA CYS A 336 -25.43 -9.91 -42.55
C CYS A 336 -24.52 -9.47 -43.71
N ALA A 337 -23.92 -8.29 -43.62
CA ALA A 337 -22.88 -7.80 -44.53
C ALA A 337 -21.47 -8.36 -44.22
N GLY A 338 -21.31 -9.21 -43.19
CA GLY A 338 -20.04 -9.88 -42.86
C GLY A 338 -19.09 -9.12 -41.93
N LEU A 339 -19.52 -7.98 -41.37
CA LEU A 339 -18.74 -7.25 -40.36
C LEU A 339 -18.68 -8.00 -39.02
N ASN A 340 -17.68 -7.69 -38.19
CA ASN A 340 -17.56 -8.29 -36.86
C ASN A 340 -18.51 -7.61 -35.85
N VAL A 341 -18.70 -8.23 -34.68
CA VAL A 341 -19.63 -7.74 -33.65
C VAL A 341 -19.29 -6.32 -33.21
N MET A 342 -18.02 -5.97 -33.03
CA MET A 342 -17.60 -4.63 -32.59
C MET A 342 -17.91 -3.54 -33.63
N GLN A 343 -17.62 -3.81 -34.90
CA GLN A 343 -18.00 -2.92 -36.02
C GLN A 343 -19.53 -2.80 -36.11
N SER A 344 -20.26 -3.90 -35.85
CA SER A 344 -21.72 -3.92 -35.91
C SER A 344 -22.38 -3.10 -34.80
N VAL A 345 -21.90 -3.18 -33.54
CA VAL A 345 -22.39 -2.32 -32.45
C VAL A 345 -22.17 -0.83 -32.79
N ALA A 346 -21.01 -0.48 -33.36
CA ALA A 346 -20.70 0.89 -33.74
C ALA A 346 -21.64 1.43 -34.83
N ILE A 347 -21.98 0.61 -35.83
CA ILE A 347 -23.01 0.94 -36.85
C ILE A 347 -24.39 1.06 -36.21
N GLY A 348 -24.75 0.17 -35.29
CA GLY A 348 -26.01 0.23 -34.56
C GLY A 348 -26.15 1.55 -33.77
N ILE A 349 -25.11 1.98 -33.05
CA ILE A 349 -25.11 3.26 -32.33
C ILE A 349 -25.25 4.44 -33.31
N ALA A 350 -24.60 4.39 -34.48
CA ALA A 350 -24.76 5.40 -35.53
C ALA A 350 -26.19 5.43 -36.11
N ALA A 351 -26.82 4.26 -36.32
CA ALA A 351 -28.21 4.15 -36.78
C ALA A 351 -29.21 4.65 -35.72
N ALA A 352 -28.96 4.36 -34.44
CA ALA A 352 -29.74 4.88 -33.31
C ALA A 352 -29.64 6.41 -33.18
N LYS A 353 -28.44 6.98 -33.36
CA LYS A 353 -28.22 8.44 -33.44
C LYS A 353 -29.05 9.05 -34.58
N ALA A 354 -28.98 8.49 -35.78
CA ALA A 354 -29.76 8.99 -36.92
C ALA A 354 -31.28 8.87 -36.71
N SER A 355 -31.76 7.86 -35.97
CA SER A 355 -33.17 7.71 -35.57
C SER A 355 -33.63 8.82 -34.62
N VAL A 356 -32.82 9.23 -33.63
CA VAL A 356 -33.24 10.28 -32.69
C VAL A 356 -33.17 11.70 -33.27
N GLU A 357 -32.48 11.90 -34.40
CA GLU A 357 -32.37 13.17 -35.12
C GLU A 357 -33.49 13.38 -36.17
N VAL A 358 -34.51 12.52 -36.18
CA VAL A 358 -35.71 12.62 -37.04
C VAL A 358 -37.00 12.40 -36.24
N ASP A 359 -38.17 12.72 -36.84
CA ASP A 359 -39.49 12.52 -36.20
C ASP A 359 -40.11 11.12 -36.49
N SER A 360 -39.46 10.29 -37.31
CA SER A 360 -39.92 8.93 -37.62
C SER A 360 -39.10 7.87 -36.89
N ASN A 361 -39.76 6.81 -36.39
CA ASN A 361 -39.11 5.71 -35.66
C ASN A 361 -37.87 5.14 -36.40
N VAL A 362 -37.95 5.08 -37.74
CA VAL A 362 -36.82 4.77 -38.63
C VAL A 362 -36.63 5.94 -39.60
N PRO A 363 -35.42 6.46 -39.81
CA PRO A 363 -35.14 7.48 -40.84
C PRO A 363 -35.62 7.08 -42.23
N SER A 364 -35.95 8.03 -43.10
CA SER A 364 -36.38 7.74 -44.48
C SER A 364 -35.28 7.10 -45.31
N GLU A 365 -34.04 7.59 -45.18
CA GLU A 365 -32.83 7.08 -45.82
C GLU A 365 -31.63 7.18 -44.86
N PHE A 366 -30.63 6.32 -45.04
CA PHE A 366 -29.36 6.38 -44.31
C PHE A 366 -28.21 6.77 -45.24
N SER A 367 -27.47 7.82 -44.87
CA SER A 367 -26.20 8.17 -45.53
C SER A 367 -25.10 7.21 -45.07
N LEU A 368 -24.62 6.33 -45.97
CA LEU A 368 -23.51 5.41 -45.70
C LEU A 368 -22.24 6.13 -45.22
N ALA A 369 -21.94 7.30 -45.78
CA ALA A 369 -20.77 8.10 -45.40
C ALA A 369 -20.91 8.63 -43.95
N THR A 370 -22.11 9.09 -43.58
CA THR A 370 -22.39 9.57 -42.22
C THR A 370 -22.34 8.42 -41.22
N ILE A 371 -23.01 7.30 -41.53
CA ILE A 371 -23.01 6.10 -40.68
C ILE A 371 -21.60 5.53 -40.48
N ALA A 372 -20.76 5.48 -41.52
CA ALA A 372 -19.39 5.00 -41.39
C ALA A 372 -18.50 5.99 -40.60
N GLY A 373 -18.70 7.30 -40.74
CA GLY A 373 -18.01 8.32 -39.96
C GLY A 373 -18.39 8.29 -38.48
N ASP A 374 -19.68 8.20 -38.18
CA ASP A 374 -20.21 8.05 -36.83
C ASP A 374 -19.75 6.73 -36.19
N ALA A 375 -19.83 5.60 -36.90
CA ALA A 375 -19.33 4.32 -36.44
C ALA A 375 -17.82 4.36 -36.14
N ARG A 376 -17.01 5.07 -36.93
CA ARG A 376 -15.58 5.28 -36.65
C ARG A 376 -15.34 6.05 -35.36
N MET A 377 -16.14 7.09 -35.08
CA MET A 377 -16.04 7.82 -33.81
C MET A 377 -16.37 6.90 -32.63
N VAL A 378 -17.46 6.15 -32.69
CA VAL A 378 -17.85 5.17 -31.64
C VAL A 378 -16.78 4.09 -31.45
N PHE A 379 -16.30 3.48 -32.53
CA PHE A 379 -15.32 2.40 -32.50
C PHE A 379 -13.96 2.86 -31.95
N SER A 380 -13.54 4.10 -32.25
CA SER A 380 -12.30 4.67 -31.72
C SER A 380 -12.40 5.17 -30.27
N ALA A 381 -13.59 5.54 -29.80
CA ALA A 381 -13.86 5.97 -28.43
C ALA A 381 -14.19 4.82 -27.46
N ALA A 382 -14.29 3.60 -27.97
CA ALA A 382 -14.73 2.44 -27.21
C ALA A 382 -13.64 1.94 -26.23
N LYS A 383 -14.07 1.65 -25.00
CA LYS A 383 -13.22 1.41 -23.83
C LYS A 383 -13.43 0.00 -23.29
N VAL A 384 -12.36 -0.77 -23.13
CA VAL A 384 -12.41 -2.02 -22.35
C VAL A 384 -12.69 -1.67 -20.89
N LEU A 385 -13.79 -2.18 -20.35
CA LEU A 385 -14.13 -1.99 -18.94
C LEU A 385 -13.25 -2.93 -18.10
N PRO A 386 -12.39 -2.39 -17.20
CA PRO A 386 -11.41 -3.20 -16.52
C PRO A 386 -12.08 -4.25 -15.64
N HIS A 387 -11.63 -5.49 -15.75
CA HIS A 387 -11.93 -6.51 -14.75
C HIS A 387 -11.19 -6.13 -13.46
N GLN A 388 -11.80 -5.30 -12.62
CA GLN A 388 -11.26 -5.02 -11.29
C GLN A 388 -11.29 -6.31 -10.46
N SER A 389 -10.14 -6.98 -10.36
CA SER A 389 -9.82 -8.02 -9.37
C SER A 389 -9.62 -7.45 -7.94
N LYS A 390 -10.31 -6.33 -7.69
CA LYS A 390 -10.66 -5.81 -6.38
C LYS A 390 -12.19 -5.87 -6.30
N LEU A 391 -12.74 -7.05 -6.01
CA LEU A 391 -13.94 -7.06 -5.17
C LEU A 391 -13.57 -6.22 -3.95
N SER A 392 -14.32 -5.16 -3.66
CA SER A 392 -14.13 -4.51 -2.37
C SER A 392 -14.46 -5.53 -1.28
N LEU A 393 -13.86 -5.39 -0.11
CA LEU A 393 -14.18 -6.23 1.05
C LEU A 393 -15.71 -6.29 1.29
N LYS A 394 -16.39 -5.16 1.04
CA LYS A 394 -17.84 -5.03 1.16
C LYS A 394 -18.60 -5.91 0.16
N ASP A 395 -18.19 -5.93 -1.11
CA ASP A 395 -18.87 -6.72 -2.14
C ASP A 395 -18.62 -8.23 -1.96
N GLY A 396 -17.39 -8.61 -1.57
CA GLY A 396 -17.04 -10.00 -1.23
C GLY A 396 -17.82 -10.50 -0.01
N LEU A 397 -17.94 -9.69 1.04
CA LEU A 397 -18.78 -9.98 2.21
C LEU A 397 -20.26 -10.08 1.85
N ILE A 398 -20.78 -9.17 1.01
CA ILE A 398 -22.19 -9.20 0.57
C ILE A 398 -22.47 -10.51 -0.19
N LEU A 399 -21.61 -10.90 -1.13
CA LEU A 399 -21.77 -12.13 -1.90
C LEU A 399 -21.67 -13.39 -1.01
N HIS A 400 -20.74 -13.43 -0.04
CA HIS A 400 -20.65 -14.55 0.88
C HIS A 400 -21.87 -14.65 1.81
N VAL A 401 -22.33 -13.52 2.37
CA VAL A 401 -23.55 -13.46 3.20
C VAL A 401 -24.80 -13.80 2.39
N GLN A 402 -24.85 -13.44 1.10
CA GLN A 402 -25.94 -13.85 0.19
C GLN A 402 -25.92 -15.35 -0.08
N ALA A 403 -24.74 -15.96 -0.33
CA ALA A 403 -24.61 -17.41 -0.50
C ALA A 403 -25.08 -18.18 0.74
N ILE A 404 -24.65 -17.76 1.93
CA ILE A 404 -25.09 -18.35 3.22
C ILE A 404 -26.61 -18.21 3.38
N LYS A 405 -27.20 -17.04 3.10
CA LYS A 405 -28.66 -16.83 3.20
C LYS A 405 -29.46 -17.61 2.15
N ALA A 406 -28.88 -17.86 0.99
CA ALA A 406 -29.48 -18.67 -0.08
C ALA A 406 -29.25 -20.19 0.10
N SER A 407 -28.64 -20.63 1.22
CA SER A 407 -28.26 -22.03 1.46
C SER A 407 -27.37 -22.65 0.37
N PHE A 408 -26.62 -21.82 -0.36
CA PHE A 408 -25.77 -22.26 -1.45
C PHE A 408 -24.37 -22.60 -0.93
N THR A 409 -24.02 -23.89 -0.91
CA THR A 409 -22.65 -24.33 -0.58
C THR A 409 -21.68 -23.80 -1.65
N PRO A 410 -20.73 -22.91 -1.32
CA PRO A 410 -19.82 -22.37 -2.31
C PRO A 410 -18.95 -23.50 -2.90
N SER A 411 -18.74 -23.50 -4.21
CA SER A 411 -17.85 -24.47 -4.84
C SER A 411 -16.42 -24.33 -4.31
N THR A 412 -15.61 -25.39 -4.34
CA THR A 412 -14.20 -25.36 -3.90
C THR A 412 -13.40 -24.22 -4.54
N LEU A 413 -13.69 -23.88 -5.80
CA LEU A 413 -13.10 -22.73 -6.48
C LEU A 413 -13.55 -21.39 -5.88
N THR A 414 -14.85 -21.23 -5.62
CA THR A 414 -15.43 -20.04 -4.99
C THR A 414 -14.90 -19.86 -3.56
N SER A 415 -14.83 -20.93 -2.76
CA SER A 415 -14.25 -20.90 -1.42
C SER A 415 -12.77 -20.51 -1.45
N ASN A 416 -11.97 -21.06 -2.36
CA ASN A 416 -10.56 -20.67 -2.50
C ASN A 416 -10.40 -19.18 -2.87
N GLN A 417 -11.26 -18.63 -3.73
CA GLN A 417 -11.29 -17.19 -4.05
C GLN A 417 -11.71 -16.33 -2.86
N LEU A 418 -12.68 -16.77 -2.06
CA LEU A 418 -13.12 -16.08 -0.84
C LEU A 418 -12.03 -16.12 0.25
N ILE A 419 -11.35 -17.25 0.46
CA ILE A 419 -10.19 -17.36 1.37
C ILE A 419 -9.09 -16.38 0.95
N HIS A 420 -8.78 -16.31 -0.36
CA HIS A 420 -7.81 -15.34 -0.89
C HIS A 420 -8.26 -13.88 -0.67
N LEU A 421 -9.56 -13.58 -0.85
CA LEU A 421 -10.13 -12.25 -0.60
C LEU A 421 -10.06 -11.87 0.89
N TYR A 422 -10.37 -12.79 1.79
CA TYR A 422 -10.26 -12.60 3.24
C TYR A 422 -8.80 -12.39 3.68
N SER A 423 -7.89 -13.21 3.17
CA SER A 423 -6.44 -13.06 3.37
C SER A 423 -5.94 -11.67 2.96
N LYS A 424 -6.31 -11.20 1.77
CA LYS A 424 -5.89 -9.90 1.23
C LYS A 424 -6.35 -8.70 2.07
N HIS A 425 -7.37 -8.86 2.90
CA HIS A 425 -7.90 -7.84 3.80
C HIS A 425 -7.61 -8.11 5.29
N GLY A 426 -6.73 -9.06 5.61
CA GLY A 426 -6.33 -9.36 6.99
C GLY A 426 -7.39 -10.08 7.83
N LEU A 427 -8.45 -10.62 7.24
CA LEU A 427 -9.53 -11.33 7.94
C LEU A 427 -9.24 -12.85 8.03
N ILE A 428 -8.10 -13.21 8.63
CA ILE A 428 -7.62 -14.60 8.64
C ILE A 428 -8.57 -15.55 9.39
N HIS A 429 -9.25 -15.09 10.46
CA HIS A 429 -10.23 -15.91 11.18
C HIS A 429 -11.43 -16.33 10.31
N GLU A 430 -11.95 -15.42 9.46
CA GLU A 430 -13.04 -15.74 8.54
C GLU A 430 -12.56 -16.64 7.38
N ALA A 431 -11.32 -16.45 6.91
CA ALA A 431 -10.68 -17.36 5.97
C ALA A 431 -10.53 -18.78 6.52
N GLN A 432 -10.06 -18.92 7.77
CA GLN A 432 -9.90 -20.20 8.45
C GLN A 432 -11.26 -20.87 8.69
N LYS A 433 -12.25 -20.14 9.20
CA LYS A 433 -13.60 -20.66 9.40
C LYS A 433 -14.21 -21.16 8.09
N LEU A 434 -14.09 -20.39 7.00
CA LEU A 434 -14.56 -20.81 5.68
C LEU A 434 -13.83 -22.08 5.21
N PHE A 435 -12.51 -22.16 5.40
CA PHE A 435 -11.71 -23.36 5.09
C PHE A 435 -12.15 -24.59 5.90
N ASP A 436 -12.45 -24.41 7.19
CA ASP A 436 -12.95 -25.47 8.07
C ASP A 436 -14.35 -25.95 7.63
N GLU A 437 -15.21 -25.05 7.18
CA GLU A 437 -16.55 -25.34 6.64
C GLU A 437 -16.55 -25.93 5.21
N MET A 438 -15.40 -26.01 4.52
CA MET A 438 -15.33 -26.61 3.17
C MET A 438 -15.57 -28.14 3.21
N PRO A 439 -16.54 -28.67 2.43
CA PRO A 439 -16.82 -30.11 2.38
C PRO A 439 -15.72 -30.93 1.68
N GLU A 440 -15.06 -30.33 0.67
CA GLU A 440 -13.88 -30.89 0.01
C GLU A 440 -12.78 -29.84 -0.07
N ARG A 441 -11.56 -30.23 0.31
CA ARG A 441 -10.36 -29.36 0.32
C ARG A 441 -9.32 -29.95 -0.64
N ASN A 442 -8.87 -29.17 -1.60
CA ASN A 442 -7.81 -29.58 -2.53
C ASN A 442 -6.48 -28.89 -2.18
N VAL A 443 -5.39 -29.26 -2.86
CA VAL A 443 -4.04 -28.72 -2.58
C VAL A 443 -4.00 -27.19 -2.70
N PHE A 444 -4.78 -26.60 -3.61
CA PHE A 444 -4.94 -25.13 -3.70
C PHE A 444 -5.62 -24.52 -2.47
N SER A 445 -6.61 -25.19 -1.86
CA SER A 445 -7.23 -24.73 -0.61
C SER A 445 -6.19 -24.64 0.52
N TRP A 446 -5.39 -25.69 0.69
CA TRP A 446 -4.30 -25.75 1.67
C TRP A 446 -3.23 -24.68 1.40
N ASN A 447 -2.73 -24.58 0.17
CA ASN A 447 -1.72 -23.59 -0.21
C ASN A 447 -2.22 -22.15 -0.02
N THR A 448 -3.52 -21.89 -0.25
CA THR A 448 -4.14 -20.57 -0.06
C THR A 448 -4.25 -20.18 1.41
N ILE A 449 -4.69 -21.09 2.30
CA ILE A 449 -4.82 -20.79 3.73
C ILE A 449 -3.44 -20.69 4.42
N ILE A 450 -2.48 -21.54 4.05
CA ILE A 450 -1.08 -21.44 4.52
C ILE A 450 -0.49 -20.08 4.12
N SER A 451 -0.64 -19.68 2.85
CA SER A 451 -0.22 -18.36 2.37
C SER A 451 -0.92 -17.20 3.10
N ALA A 452 -2.14 -17.39 3.58
CA ALA A 452 -2.87 -16.38 4.34
C ALA A 452 -2.27 -16.15 5.73
N TYR A 453 -1.95 -17.23 6.45
CA TYR A 453 -1.32 -17.17 7.77
C TYR A 453 0.12 -16.63 7.69
N ILE A 454 0.87 -16.97 6.64
CA ILE A 454 2.20 -16.40 6.38
C ILE A 454 2.13 -14.89 6.18
N LYS A 455 1.18 -14.39 5.36
CA LYS A 455 0.98 -12.95 5.15
C LYS A 455 0.55 -12.20 6.41
N SER A 456 -0.05 -12.89 7.38
CA SER A 456 -0.38 -12.32 8.68
C SER A 456 0.72 -12.51 9.74
N GLN A 457 1.93 -12.91 9.34
CA GLN A 457 3.08 -13.21 10.20
C GLN A 457 2.82 -14.27 11.29
N ASN A 458 1.76 -15.07 11.16
CA ASN A 458 1.43 -16.14 12.11
C ASN A 458 1.96 -17.48 11.58
N LEU A 459 3.29 -17.62 11.66
CA LEU A 459 4.02 -18.77 11.13
C LEU A 459 3.78 -20.08 11.89
N THR A 460 3.42 -20.02 13.17
CA THR A 460 3.12 -21.22 13.97
C THR A 460 1.86 -21.92 13.47
N GLN A 461 0.79 -21.16 13.21
CA GLN A 461 -0.44 -21.72 12.65
C GLN A 461 -0.26 -22.12 11.17
N ALA A 462 0.53 -21.36 10.40
CA ALA A 462 0.91 -21.77 9.04
C ALA A 462 1.64 -23.11 9.03
N ARG A 463 2.55 -23.35 10.00
CA ARG A 463 3.28 -24.61 10.14
C ARG A 463 2.37 -25.77 10.57
N ALA A 464 1.45 -25.55 11.50
CA ALA A 464 0.45 -26.57 11.86
C ALA A 464 -0.39 -27.00 10.64
N LEU A 465 -0.92 -26.04 9.88
CA LEU A 465 -1.66 -26.31 8.63
C LEU A 465 -0.80 -26.97 7.54
N PHE A 466 0.49 -26.65 7.48
CA PHE A 466 1.44 -27.34 6.60
C PHE A 466 1.60 -28.80 7.01
N ASP A 467 1.89 -29.08 8.28
CA ASP A 467 2.11 -30.45 8.77
C ASP A 467 0.84 -31.30 8.60
N ASP A 468 -0.34 -30.74 8.87
CA ASP A 468 -1.67 -31.36 8.67
C ASP A 468 -2.05 -31.61 7.19
N ALA A 469 -1.42 -30.93 6.23
CA ALA A 469 -1.79 -31.05 4.82
C ALA A 469 -1.51 -32.48 4.28
N PRO A 470 -2.52 -33.21 3.74
CA PRO A 470 -2.40 -34.64 3.42
C PRO A 470 -1.48 -34.92 2.22
N HIS A 471 -1.39 -33.96 1.29
CA HIS A 471 -0.45 -33.97 0.18
C HIS A 471 0.20 -32.59 0.13
N LYS A 472 1.54 -32.57 0.21
CA LYS A 472 2.37 -31.37 0.13
C LYS A 472 3.01 -31.36 -1.26
N ASP A 473 2.71 -30.36 -2.08
CA ASP A 473 3.35 -30.17 -3.38
C ASP A 473 4.50 -29.15 -3.29
N LEU A 474 5.19 -28.96 -4.41
CA LEU A 474 6.28 -27.98 -4.52
C LEU A 474 5.82 -26.56 -4.13
N VAL A 475 4.56 -26.20 -4.41
CA VAL A 475 3.99 -24.90 -4.04
C VAL A 475 3.72 -24.83 -2.53
N THR A 476 3.32 -25.92 -1.88
CA THR A 476 3.18 -26.01 -0.42
C THR A 476 4.51 -25.75 0.29
N TYR A 477 5.60 -26.40 -0.16
CA TYR A 477 6.95 -26.18 0.37
C TYR A 477 7.46 -24.77 0.08
N ASN A 478 7.37 -24.29 -1.17
CA ASN A 478 7.83 -22.96 -1.56
C ASN A 478 7.08 -21.83 -0.83
N SER A 479 5.79 -22.01 -0.54
CA SER A 479 5.02 -21.07 0.28
C SER A 479 5.60 -20.96 1.69
N MET A 480 5.79 -22.09 2.38
CA MET A 480 6.36 -22.10 3.75
C MET A 480 7.81 -21.63 3.81
N LEU A 481 8.65 -22.01 2.84
CA LEU A 481 10.03 -21.51 2.74
C LEU A 481 10.05 -19.99 2.58
N SER A 482 9.29 -19.44 1.63
CA SER A 482 9.17 -17.99 1.46
C SER A 482 8.69 -17.30 2.74
N GLY A 483 7.75 -17.91 3.48
CA GLY A 483 7.28 -17.40 4.77
C GLY A 483 8.36 -17.36 5.86
N TYR A 484 9.13 -18.44 6.02
CA TYR A 484 10.21 -18.48 7.01
C TYR A 484 11.40 -17.57 6.66
N VAL A 485 11.74 -17.42 5.38
CA VAL A 485 12.80 -16.50 4.94
C VAL A 485 12.41 -15.04 5.14
N SER A 486 11.13 -14.71 4.89
CA SER A 486 10.59 -13.35 5.02
C SER A 486 10.37 -12.89 6.47
N ALA A 487 10.45 -13.79 7.45
CA ALA A 487 10.28 -13.47 8.87
C ALA A 487 11.61 -13.53 9.62
N ASP A 488 11.81 -12.61 10.55
CA ASP A 488 13.02 -12.55 11.36
C ASP A 488 12.98 -13.58 12.50
N GLY A 489 14.09 -14.27 12.73
CA GLY A 489 14.23 -15.32 13.75
C GLY A 489 13.71 -16.71 13.34
N SER A 490 13.28 -16.89 12.08
CA SER A 490 12.80 -18.16 11.53
C SER A 490 13.79 -18.87 10.59
N GLU A 491 15.03 -18.38 10.51
CA GLU A 491 16.02 -18.78 9.51
C GLU A 491 16.46 -20.25 9.67
N THR A 492 16.56 -20.73 10.92
CA THR A 492 16.85 -22.14 11.22
C THR A 492 15.71 -23.08 10.76
N HIS A 493 14.46 -22.62 10.85
CA HIS A 493 13.30 -23.36 10.37
C HIS A 493 13.24 -23.41 8.83
N ALA A 494 13.68 -22.36 8.13
CA ALA A 494 13.83 -22.36 6.68
C ALA A 494 14.87 -23.39 6.21
N VAL A 495 16.08 -23.39 6.79
CA VAL A 495 17.14 -24.35 6.44
C VAL A 495 16.69 -25.78 6.74
N LYS A 496 16.05 -26.02 7.89
CA LYS A 496 15.52 -27.35 8.24
C LYS A 496 14.43 -27.81 7.27
N LEU A 497 13.47 -26.95 6.91
CA LEU A 497 12.42 -27.30 5.96
C LEU A 497 12.98 -27.59 4.55
N PHE A 498 14.05 -26.90 4.13
CA PHE A 498 14.73 -27.19 2.88
C PHE A 498 15.47 -28.53 2.91
N TYR A 499 16.05 -28.91 4.05
CA TYR A 499 16.61 -30.25 4.24
C TYR A 499 15.53 -31.34 4.25
N ASP A 500 14.41 -31.11 4.95
CA ASP A 500 13.25 -32.02 4.96
C ASP A 500 12.70 -32.21 3.53
N MET A 501 12.66 -31.14 2.72
CA MET A 501 12.29 -31.17 1.31
C MET A 501 13.28 -31.98 0.46
N GLN A 502 14.60 -31.81 0.68
CA GLN A 502 15.64 -32.62 0.02
C GLN A 502 15.56 -34.10 0.38
N ALA A 503 15.28 -34.43 1.65
CA ALA A 503 15.13 -35.81 2.11
C ALA A 503 13.86 -36.49 1.56
N ALA A 504 12.84 -35.71 1.18
CA ALA A 504 11.62 -36.22 0.54
C ALA A 504 11.74 -36.41 -0.99
N CYS A 505 12.91 -36.17 -1.59
CA CYS A 505 13.12 -36.17 -3.04
C CYS A 505 13.21 -37.55 -3.73
N ASP A 506 12.99 -38.68 -3.05
CA ASP A 506 13.12 -40.07 -3.57
C ASP A 506 12.07 -40.49 -4.64
N ASP A 507 11.56 -39.53 -5.43
CA ASP A 507 11.21 -39.59 -6.88
C ASP A 507 10.12 -38.57 -7.30
N LYS A 508 9.46 -37.90 -6.34
CA LYS A 508 8.20 -37.14 -6.61
C LYS A 508 8.27 -35.61 -6.56
N ILE A 509 9.25 -35.01 -5.89
CA ILE A 509 9.36 -33.54 -5.76
C ILE A 509 10.74 -33.12 -6.26
N LYS A 510 10.78 -32.39 -7.38
CA LYS A 510 12.03 -31.78 -7.89
C LYS A 510 12.13 -30.34 -7.40
N ILE A 511 13.31 -29.98 -6.90
CA ILE A 511 13.66 -28.60 -6.52
C ILE A 511 13.69 -27.74 -7.78
N ASP A 512 12.95 -26.64 -7.77
CA ASP A 512 12.90 -25.68 -8.88
C ASP A 512 13.80 -24.45 -8.66
N GLU A 513 13.89 -23.61 -9.67
CA GLU A 513 14.62 -22.35 -9.62
C GLU A 513 14.12 -21.41 -8.50
N PHE A 514 12.80 -21.39 -8.25
CA PHE A 514 12.19 -20.59 -7.19
C PHE A 514 12.64 -21.03 -5.79
N THR A 515 12.72 -22.34 -5.55
CA THR A 515 13.22 -22.89 -4.27
C THR A 515 14.65 -22.42 -4.02
N VAL A 516 15.54 -22.56 -5.02
CA VAL A 516 16.97 -22.25 -4.86
C VAL A 516 17.20 -20.73 -4.73
N THR A 517 16.50 -19.91 -5.51
CA THR A 517 16.56 -18.44 -5.38
C THR A 517 16.01 -17.95 -4.04
N THR A 518 14.96 -18.59 -3.51
CA THR A 518 14.47 -18.33 -2.15
C THR A 518 15.56 -18.62 -1.11
N MET A 519 16.26 -19.76 -1.21
CA MET A 519 17.37 -20.09 -0.30
C MET A 519 18.62 -19.22 -0.49
N LEU A 520 18.88 -18.71 -1.70
CA LEU A 520 19.91 -17.69 -1.92
C LEU A 520 19.56 -16.38 -1.21
N SER A 521 18.29 -15.95 -1.23
CA SER A 521 17.87 -14.74 -0.51
C SER A 521 17.96 -14.90 1.02
N LEU A 522 17.74 -16.11 1.55
CA LEU A 522 18.05 -16.45 2.94
C LEU A 522 19.56 -16.35 3.24
N SER A 523 20.40 -16.90 2.35
CA SER A 523 21.86 -16.81 2.49
C SER A 523 22.34 -15.36 2.49
N ALA A 524 21.73 -14.53 1.65
CA ALA A 524 21.98 -13.09 1.56
C ALA A 524 21.52 -12.33 2.82
N LYS A 525 20.38 -12.72 3.41
CA LYS A 525 19.87 -12.19 4.70
C LYS A 525 20.80 -12.53 5.86
N LEU A 526 21.30 -13.76 5.88
CA LEU A 526 22.22 -14.30 6.91
C LEU A 526 23.70 -13.95 6.68
N THR A 527 24.03 -13.22 5.60
CA THR A 527 25.40 -12.98 5.09
C THR A 527 26.29 -14.23 5.03
N ASN A 528 25.68 -15.41 4.87
CA ASN A 528 26.35 -16.70 4.90
C ASN A 528 26.86 -17.08 3.50
N LEU A 529 28.10 -16.68 3.21
CA LEU A 529 28.77 -16.96 1.94
C LEU A 529 28.92 -18.45 1.65
N SER A 530 29.23 -19.28 2.65
CA SER A 530 29.56 -20.70 2.42
C SER A 530 28.34 -21.51 1.97
N TYR A 531 27.17 -21.22 2.55
CA TYR A 531 25.91 -21.82 2.14
C TYR A 531 25.45 -21.30 0.76
N GLY A 532 25.59 -20.00 0.50
CA GLY A 532 25.26 -19.39 -0.78
C GLY A 532 26.11 -19.92 -1.94
N ALA A 533 27.41 -20.15 -1.69
CA ALA A 533 28.31 -20.78 -2.65
C ALA A 533 27.92 -22.25 -2.95
N GLN A 534 27.50 -23.02 -1.94
CA GLN A 534 26.99 -24.39 -2.16
C GLN A 534 25.74 -24.40 -3.05
N LEU A 535 24.79 -23.49 -2.80
CA LEU A 535 23.60 -23.31 -3.64
C LEU A 535 23.97 -22.89 -5.07
N HIS A 536 24.93 -21.97 -5.25
CA HIS A 536 25.43 -21.61 -6.57
C HIS A 536 26.06 -22.82 -7.30
N CYS A 537 26.90 -23.60 -6.63
CA CYS A 537 27.46 -24.84 -7.19
C CYS A 537 26.37 -25.86 -7.56
N PHE A 538 25.27 -25.94 -6.79
CA PHE A 538 24.11 -26.76 -7.14
C PHE A 538 23.42 -26.25 -8.43
N MET A 539 23.18 -24.94 -8.55
CA MET A 539 22.60 -24.34 -9.77
C MET A 539 23.46 -24.56 -11.01
N VAL A 540 24.79 -24.51 -10.88
CA VAL A 540 25.73 -24.82 -11.98
C VAL A 540 25.59 -26.29 -12.39
N LYS A 541 25.46 -27.22 -11.42
CA LYS A 541 25.27 -28.66 -11.70
C LYS A 541 23.91 -28.98 -12.32
N THR A 542 22.85 -28.24 -11.98
CA THR A 542 21.51 -28.44 -12.56
C THR A 542 21.26 -27.66 -13.85
N GLY A 543 22.15 -26.73 -14.22
CA GLY A 543 22.02 -25.87 -15.40
C GLY A 543 21.13 -24.62 -15.19
N ASN A 544 20.67 -24.37 -13.97
CA ASN A 544 19.75 -23.27 -13.63
C ASN A 544 20.46 -21.93 -13.36
N ASN A 545 21.77 -21.81 -13.62
CA ASN A 545 22.56 -20.63 -13.24
C ASN A 545 22.60 -19.50 -14.29
N LYS A 546 21.84 -19.61 -15.40
CA LYS A 546 21.90 -18.68 -16.55
C LYS A 546 20.60 -17.90 -16.82
N THR A 547 19.56 -18.11 -16.03
CA THR A 547 18.31 -17.34 -16.13
C THR A 547 18.48 -15.98 -15.42
N GLY A 548 17.80 -14.93 -15.90
CA GLY A 548 17.90 -13.60 -15.30
C GLY A 548 17.50 -13.54 -13.81
N PHE A 549 16.54 -14.37 -13.39
CA PHE A 549 16.15 -14.50 -11.98
C PHE A 549 17.23 -15.19 -11.13
N ALA A 550 17.89 -16.23 -11.65
CA ALA A 550 19.04 -16.84 -10.99
C ALA A 550 20.23 -15.88 -10.88
N VAL A 551 20.62 -15.23 -11.98
CA VAL A 551 21.76 -14.30 -12.04
C VAL A 551 21.55 -13.12 -11.10
N SER A 552 20.38 -12.47 -11.12
CA SER A 552 20.05 -11.39 -10.18
C SER A 552 20.03 -11.83 -8.71
N SER A 553 19.51 -13.02 -8.39
CA SER A 553 19.52 -13.57 -7.03
C SER A 553 20.94 -13.90 -6.54
N LEU A 554 21.80 -14.39 -7.43
CA LEU A 554 23.22 -14.64 -7.13
C LEU A 554 23.99 -13.34 -6.92
N ILE A 555 23.73 -12.30 -7.71
CA ILE A 555 24.32 -10.96 -7.55
C ILE A 555 23.94 -10.35 -6.19
N ASP A 556 22.67 -10.40 -5.79
CA ASP A 556 22.25 -9.88 -4.48
C ASP A 556 22.84 -10.68 -3.32
N MET A 557 22.93 -12.01 -3.45
CA MET A 557 23.57 -12.88 -2.46
C MET A 557 25.06 -12.56 -2.30
N TYR A 558 25.83 -12.55 -3.40
CA TYR A 558 27.27 -12.29 -3.33
C TYR A 558 27.58 -10.87 -2.85
N SER A 559 26.84 -9.84 -3.29
CA SER A 559 27.03 -8.46 -2.78
C SER A 559 26.68 -8.35 -1.30
N LYS A 560 25.55 -8.89 -0.82
CA LYS A 560 25.23 -8.86 0.62
C LYS A 560 26.22 -9.64 1.49
N CYS A 561 26.93 -10.61 0.92
CA CYS A 561 28.02 -11.32 1.59
C CYS A 561 29.40 -10.62 1.47
N GLY A 562 29.48 -9.42 0.87
CA GLY A 562 30.74 -8.70 0.66
C GLY A 562 31.64 -9.24 -0.47
N CYS A 563 31.17 -10.23 -1.23
CA CYS A 563 31.87 -10.89 -2.33
C CYS A 563 31.55 -10.23 -3.68
N PHE A 564 31.89 -8.94 -3.77
CA PHE A 564 31.57 -8.12 -4.93
C PHE A 564 32.25 -8.56 -6.23
N LYS A 565 33.48 -9.10 -6.17
CA LYS A 565 34.20 -9.60 -7.35
C LYS A 565 33.49 -10.81 -7.95
N GLU A 566 32.96 -11.68 -7.11
CA GLU A 566 32.19 -12.87 -7.46
C GLU A 566 30.84 -12.46 -8.06
N ALA A 567 30.15 -11.46 -7.49
CA ALA A 567 28.93 -10.89 -8.07
C ALA A 567 29.17 -10.37 -9.51
N PHE A 568 30.27 -9.63 -9.74
CA PHE A 568 30.63 -9.13 -11.06
C PHE A 568 31.05 -10.23 -12.04
N GLN A 569 31.68 -11.31 -11.56
CA GLN A 569 31.97 -12.50 -12.36
C GLN A 569 30.69 -13.24 -12.77
N VAL A 570 29.72 -13.40 -11.87
CA VAL A 570 28.40 -13.97 -12.18
C VAL A 570 27.69 -13.14 -13.24
N TYR A 571 27.68 -11.80 -13.09
CA TYR A 571 27.11 -10.89 -14.09
C TYR A 571 27.77 -11.04 -15.48
N LYS A 572 29.10 -11.11 -15.55
CA LYS A 572 29.83 -11.34 -16.82
C LYS A 572 29.66 -12.75 -17.39
N GLY A 573 29.53 -13.76 -16.54
CA GLY A 573 29.40 -15.17 -16.91
C GLY A 573 28.00 -15.58 -17.42
N GLY A 574 26.99 -14.74 -17.23
CA GLY A 574 25.58 -15.02 -17.56
C GLY A 574 25.28 -15.31 -19.03
N GLY A 575 26.17 -14.92 -19.96
CA GLY A 575 26.09 -15.33 -21.37
C GLY A 575 25.54 -14.30 -22.34
N GLY A 576 26.23 -13.17 -22.49
CA GLY A 576 26.17 -12.31 -23.69
C GLY A 576 24.96 -11.38 -23.83
N LEU A 577 23.74 -11.86 -23.59
CA LEU A 577 22.53 -11.03 -23.52
C LEU A 577 22.38 -10.52 -22.10
N VAL A 578 22.62 -9.23 -21.89
CA VAL A 578 22.32 -8.53 -20.64
C VAL A 578 20.80 -8.41 -20.54
N ASP A 579 20.20 -9.11 -19.57
CA ASP A 579 18.81 -8.88 -19.21
C ASP A 579 18.69 -7.70 -18.23
N LEU A 580 17.59 -6.96 -18.35
CA LEU A 580 17.32 -5.78 -17.52
C LEU A 580 17.34 -6.08 -16.02
N VAL A 581 16.92 -7.27 -15.59
CA VAL A 581 16.85 -7.63 -14.17
C VAL A 581 18.25 -7.81 -13.59
N SER A 582 19.14 -8.54 -14.27
CA SER A 582 20.55 -8.66 -13.86
C SER A 582 21.30 -7.34 -13.95
N LYS A 583 21.02 -6.49 -14.96
CA LYS A 583 21.60 -5.14 -15.05
C LYS A 583 21.22 -4.29 -13.83
N ASN A 584 19.94 -4.25 -13.49
CA ASN A 584 19.45 -3.49 -12.33
C ASN A 584 19.99 -4.06 -11.01
N ALA A 585 20.10 -5.38 -10.86
CA ALA A 585 20.72 -6.01 -9.70
C ALA A 585 22.21 -5.64 -9.54
N MET A 586 22.96 -5.59 -10.65
CA MET A 586 24.37 -5.20 -10.62
C MET A 586 24.57 -3.70 -10.37
N VAL A 587 23.72 -2.82 -10.92
CA VAL A 587 23.70 -1.39 -10.58
C VAL A 587 23.37 -1.18 -9.09
N ALA A 588 22.41 -1.93 -8.54
CA ALA A 588 22.11 -1.90 -7.11
C ALA A 588 23.29 -2.39 -6.25
N ALA A 589 24.02 -3.41 -6.69
CA ALA A 589 25.23 -3.90 -6.02
C ALA A 589 26.35 -2.83 -6.05
N PHE A 590 26.66 -2.23 -7.21
CA PHE A 590 27.62 -1.12 -7.29
C PHE A 590 27.25 0.04 -6.37
N CYS A 591 25.97 0.43 -6.35
CA CYS A 591 25.49 1.47 -5.44
C CYS A 591 25.70 1.08 -3.97
N ARG A 592 25.45 -0.17 -3.58
CA ARG A 592 25.58 -0.65 -2.19
C ARG A 592 27.03 -0.65 -1.68
N GLU A 593 27.99 -1.03 -2.52
CA GLU A 593 29.42 -0.99 -2.16
C GLU A 593 30.00 0.44 -2.22
N GLY A 594 29.24 1.43 -2.69
CA GLY A 594 29.70 2.82 -2.86
C GLY A 594 30.44 3.12 -4.17
N GLU A 595 30.53 2.13 -5.08
CA GLU A 595 31.22 2.20 -6.36
C GLU A 595 30.38 2.93 -7.44
N MET A 596 30.06 4.20 -7.16
CA MET A 596 29.12 5.00 -7.96
C MET A 596 29.56 5.24 -9.41
N GLU A 597 30.88 5.33 -9.67
CA GLU A 597 31.41 5.48 -11.02
C GLU A 597 31.12 4.24 -11.88
N MET A 598 31.40 3.04 -11.36
CA MET A 598 31.08 1.79 -12.05
C MET A 598 29.55 1.55 -12.17
N ALA A 599 28.75 2.02 -11.20
CA ALA A 599 27.29 2.03 -11.31
C ALA A 599 26.83 2.85 -12.52
N LEU A 600 27.40 4.05 -12.68
CA LEU A 600 27.08 4.99 -13.76
C LEU A 600 27.56 4.47 -15.13
N GLU A 601 28.77 3.91 -15.21
CA GLU A 601 29.28 3.27 -16.43
C GLU A 601 28.38 2.11 -16.88
N LEU A 602 28.00 1.21 -15.95
CA LEU A 602 27.12 0.09 -16.30
C LEU A 602 25.72 0.58 -16.68
N PHE A 603 25.21 1.62 -16.03
CA PHE A 603 23.92 2.21 -16.34
C PHE A 603 23.86 2.72 -17.80
N TRP A 604 24.89 3.44 -18.25
CA TRP A 604 24.94 3.98 -19.62
C TRP A 604 25.32 2.96 -20.69
N LYS A 605 25.88 1.80 -20.31
CA LYS A 605 26.03 0.68 -21.23
C LYS A 605 24.65 0.15 -21.62
N GLU A 606 24.33 0.13 -22.91
CA GLU A 606 23.00 -0.24 -23.46
C GLU A 606 21.86 0.62 -22.87
N PRO A 607 21.73 1.91 -23.30
CA PRO A 607 20.74 2.84 -22.75
C PRO A 607 19.29 2.42 -22.99
N GLU A 608 19.02 1.73 -24.10
CA GLU A 608 17.68 1.32 -24.53
C GLU A 608 16.99 0.34 -23.54
N LEU A 609 17.77 -0.32 -22.68
CA LEU A 609 17.24 -1.20 -21.64
C LEU A 609 16.78 -0.44 -20.39
N ASN A 610 17.19 0.82 -20.17
CA ASN A 610 16.98 1.52 -18.90
C ASN A 610 15.52 1.89 -18.67
N ASP A 611 14.89 1.22 -17.71
CA ASP A 611 13.53 1.49 -17.28
C ASP A 611 13.47 2.42 -16.06
N ALA A 612 12.26 2.72 -15.59
CA ALA A 612 12.09 3.55 -14.40
C ALA A 612 12.70 2.92 -13.12
N VAL A 613 12.89 1.59 -13.07
CA VAL A 613 13.55 0.91 -11.95
C VAL A 613 15.07 1.13 -12.02
N SER A 614 15.68 1.05 -13.21
CA SER A 614 17.09 1.41 -13.43
C SER A 614 17.40 2.81 -12.92
N TRP A 615 16.61 3.81 -13.35
CA TRP A 615 16.79 5.21 -12.94
C TRP A 615 16.60 5.40 -11.44
N ASN A 616 15.53 4.85 -10.86
CA ASN A 616 15.25 4.98 -9.43
C ASN A 616 16.32 4.33 -8.55
N THR A 617 16.90 3.22 -9.00
CA THR A 617 18.01 2.53 -8.31
C THR A 617 19.22 3.45 -8.22
N LEU A 618 19.64 4.03 -9.35
CA LEU A 618 20.78 4.95 -9.41
C LEU A 618 20.53 6.24 -8.61
N ILE A 619 19.37 6.89 -8.78
CA ILE A 619 18.97 8.10 -8.04
C ILE A 619 19.03 7.86 -6.52
N SER A 620 18.56 6.69 -6.06
CA SER A 620 18.53 6.33 -4.63
C SER A 620 19.91 5.95 -4.10
N GLY A 621 20.75 5.25 -4.89
CA GLY A 621 22.12 4.92 -4.51
C GLY A 621 22.98 6.17 -4.30
N TYR A 622 22.94 7.11 -5.25
CA TYR A 622 23.61 8.41 -5.11
C TYR A 622 23.11 9.20 -3.87
N GLN A 623 21.81 9.12 -3.57
CA GLN A 623 21.21 9.75 -2.38
C GLN A 623 21.65 9.08 -1.06
N GLN A 624 21.90 7.77 -1.05
CA GLN A 624 22.35 7.04 0.15
C GLN A 624 23.82 7.34 0.50
N HIS A 625 24.69 7.52 -0.50
CA HIS A 625 26.12 7.83 -0.29
C HIS A 625 26.43 9.34 -0.23
N GLY A 626 25.42 10.20 -0.11
CA GLY A 626 25.61 11.64 0.09
C GLY A 626 25.87 12.46 -1.17
N TYR A 627 25.85 11.87 -2.37
CA TYR A 627 25.96 12.56 -3.67
C TYR A 627 24.61 13.18 -4.09
N ILE A 628 24.03 13.99 -3.21
CA ILE A 628 22.62 14.40 -3.27
C ILE A 628 22.36 15.36 -4.45
N GLU A 629 23.32 16.21 -4.82
CA GLU A 629 23.19 17.07 -6.00
C GLU A 629 23.19 16.28 -7.32
N GLU A 630 24.02 15.25 -7.44
CA GLU A 630 24.04 14.36 -8.61
C GLU A 630 22.74 13.55 -8.71
N SER A 631 22.17 13.12 -7.58
CA SER A 631 20.84 12.49 -7.54
C SER A 631 19.75 13.40 -8.15
N LEU A 632 19.78 14.72 -7.88
CA LEU A 632 18.88 15.68 -8.52
C LEU A 632 19.16 15.90 -10.02
N LYS A 633 20.44 15.88 -10.44
CA LYS A 633 20.81 15.94 -11.87
C LYS A 633 20.32 14.70 -12.63
N LEU A 634 20.42 13.52 -12.02
CA LEU A 634 19.89 12.27 -12.58
C LEU A 634 18.36 12.29 -12.70
N PHE A 635 17.63 12.87 -11.74
CA PHE A 635 16.19 13.07 -11.83
C PHE A 635 15.76 13.93 -13.03
N VAL A 636 16.49 15.03 -13.31
CA VAL A 636 16.23 15.87 -14.49
C VAL A 636 16.51 15.08 -15.77
N ARG A 637 17.66 14.40 -15.85
CA ARG A 637 18.03 13.56 -17.01
C ARG A 637 17.03 12.44 -17.29
N MET A 638 16.41 11.85 -16.26
CA MET A 638 15.34 10.86 -16.42
C MET A 638 14.15 11.42 -17.23
N GLY A 639 13.76 12.67 -16.95
CA GLY A 639 12.70 13.36 -17.69
C GLY A 639 13.12 13.78 -19.11
N GLU A 640 14.38 14.22 -19.28
CA GLU A 640 14.95 14.54 -20.61
C GLU A 640 14.99 13.32 -21.54
N ASN A 641 15.19 12.12 -20.99
CA ASN A 641 15.15 10.84 -21.73
C ASN A 641 13.72 10.31 -21.93
N GLY A 642 12.68 11.10 -21.63
CA GLY A 642 11.27 10.74 -21.84
C GLY A 642 10.71 9.70 -20.86
N VAL A 643 11.47 9.29 -19.85
CA VAL A 643 11.02 8.31 -18.85
C VAL A 643 10.13 9.00 -17.82
N ARG A 644 8.89 8.52 -17.69
CA ARG A 644 7.93 9.09 -16.73
C ARG A 644 8.37 8.82 -15.29
N TRP A 645 8.43 9.88 -14.48
CA TRP A 645 8.61 9.81 -13.04
C TRP A 645 7.46 9.07 -12.37
N ASN A 646 7.78 8.25 -11.37
CA ASN A 646 6.81 7.48 -10.59
C ASN A 646 6.91 7.83 -9.10
N GLU A 647 6.07 7.21 -8.28
CA GLU A 647 5.98 7.47 -6.83
C GLU A 647 7.33 7.30 -6.12
N HIS A 648 8.09 6.26 -6.50
CA HIS A 648 9.43 5.99 -5.95
C HIS A 648 10.46 7.07 -6.37
N THR A 649 10.37 7.58 -7.60
CA THR A 649 11.22 8.70 -8.04
C THR A 649 10.99 9.92 -7.13
N PHE A 650 9.73 10.26 -6.87
CA PHE A 650 9.40 11.39 -6.02
C PHE A 650 9.83 11.19 -4.57
N THR A 651 9.76 9.99 -4.00
CA THR A 651 10.24 9.77 -2.62
C THR A 651 11.73 10.03 -2.46
N SER A 652 12.57 9.55 -3.38
CA SER A 652 14.03 9.75 -3.31
C SER A 652 14.42 11.20 -3.60
N VAL A 653 13.73 11.87 -4.52
CA VAL A 653 13.98 13.29 -4.87
C VAL A 653 13.49 14.24 -3.79
N LEU A 654 12.34 13.98 -3.15
CA LEU A 654 11.89 14.77 -2.00
C LEU A 654 12.83 14.59 -0.80
N SER A 655 13.31 13.36 -0.55
CA SER A 655 14.37 13.10 0.43
C SER A 655 15.63 13.93 0.14
N ALA A 656 16.11 13.92 -1.11
CA ALA A 656 17.24 14.73 -1.57
C ALA A 656 17.03 16.24 -1.33
N CYS A 657 15.88 16.79 -1.75
CA CYS A 657 15.54 18.20 -1.51
C CYS A 657 15.46 18.55 -0.01
N SER A 658 14.99 17.62 0.82
CA SER A 658 14.87 17.78 2.27
C SER A 658 16.23 17.85 2.97
N ILE A 659 17.17 16.97 2.59
CA ILE A 659 18.53 16.96 3.16
C ILE A 659 19.31 18.22 2.72
N LEU A 660 19.23 18.60 1.44
CA LEU A 660 19.84 19.84 0.93
C LEU A 660 19.12 21.13 1.39
N LYS A 661 17.99 21.03 2.08
CA LYS A 661 17.09 22.15 2.43
C LYS A 661 16.72 23.03 1.22
N ASN A 662 16.66 22.45 0.03
CA ASN A 662 16.40 23.16 -1.22
C ASN A 662 14.90 23.38 -1.41
N LEU A 663 14.38 24.43 -0.76
CA LEU A 663 12.98 24.81 -0.81
C LEU A 663 12.48 25.15 -2.23
N LYS A 664 13.35 25.58 -3.15
CA LYS A 664 12.97 25.90 -4.54
C LYS A 664 12.63 24.61 -5.30
N ALA A 665 13.58 23.67 -5.37
CA ALA A 665 13.38 22.38 -6.02
C ALA A 665 12.20 21.61 -5.38
N GLY A 666 12.09 21.64 -4.04
CA GLY A 666 10.97 21.03 -3.33
C GLY A 666 9.59 21.59 -3.73
N LYS A 667 9.48 22.91 -3.95
CA LYS A 667 8.25 23.56 -4.44
C LYS A 667 7.95 23.21 -5.89
N GLU A 668 8.95 23.13 -6.75
CA GLU A 668 8.80 22.76 -8.17
C GLU A 668 8.29 21.31 -8.29
N VAL A 669 8.90 20.38 -7.55
CA VAL A 669 8.46 18.97 -7.47
C VAL A 669 7.04 18.87 -6.90
N HIS A 670 6.73 19.58 -5.81
CA HIS A 670 5.38 19.59 -5.24
C HIS A 670 4.32 20.12 -6.24
N GLY A 671 4.63 21.19 -6.98
CA GLY A 671 3.76 21.72 -8.03
C GLY A 671 3.48 20.69 -9.14
N TRP A 672 4.49 19.90 -9.53
CA TRP A 672 4.32 18.82 -10.50
C TRP A 672 3.46 17.67 -9.96
N VAL A 673 3.69 17.25 -8.70
CA VAL A 673 2.90 16.21 -8.01
C VAL A 673 1.42 16.59 -7.93
N LEU A 674 1.11 17.85 -7.62
CA LEU A 674 -0.27 18.38 -7.60
C LEU A 674 -0.90 18.34 -8.99
N LYS A 675 -0.20 18.79 -10.04
CA LYS A 675 -0.71 18.83 -11.42
C LYS A 675 -1.09 17.44 -11.96
N ASN A 676 -0.42 16.39 -11.47
CA ASN A 676 -0.62 15.01 -11.93
C ASN A 676 -1.46 14.15 -10.94
N GLY A 677 -2.03 14.75 -9.89
CA GLY A 677 -2.91 14.04 -8.95
C GLY A 677 -2.23 13.02 -8.02
N LEU A 678 -0.89 13.03 -7.94
CA LEU A 678 -0.12 12.09 -7.12
C LEU A 678 -0.07 12.45 -5.62
N SER A 679 -0.66 13.60 -5.23
CA SER A 679 -0.69 14.08 -3.85
C SER A 679 -1.48 13.20 -2.87
N LEU A 680 -2.33 12.30 -3.38
CA LEU A 680 -3.06 11.31 -2.58
C LEU A 680 -2.18 10.12 -2.13
N ASN A 681 -0.96 9.97 -2.64
CA ASN A 681 -0.06 8.91 -2.23
C ASN A 681 0.55 9.21 -0.83
N PRO A 682 0.43 8.33 0.17
CA PRO A 682 0.96 8.56 1.52
C PRO A 682 2.48 8.80 1.57
N PHE A 683 3.26 8.09 0.76
CA PHE A 683 4.72 8.22 0.75
C PHE A 683 5.15 9.56 0.14
N VAL A 684 4.57 9.94 -1.00
CA VAL A 684 4.86 11.23 -1.65
C VAL A 684 4.42 12.41 -0.76
N SER A 685 3.23 12.34 -0.17
CA SER A 685 2.75 13.37 0.77
C SER A 685 3.64 13.50 2.02
N SER A 686 4.10 12.39 2.60
CA SER A 686 5.04 12.42 3.72
C SER A 686 6.40 13.03 3.35
N GLY A 687 6.91 12.76 2.14
CA GLY A 687 8.13 13.39 1.62
C GLY A 687 7.99 14.91 1.43
N ILE A 688 6.82 15.38 0.96
CA ILE A 688 6.52 16.81 0.84
C ILE A 688 6.49 17.49 2.23
N VAL A 689 5.86 16.83 3.22
CA VAL A 689 5.85 17.31 4.62
C VAL A 689 7.28 17.40 5.17
N ASP A 690 8.10 16.38 4.99
CA ASP A 690 9.49 16.37 5.45
C ASP A 690 10.34 17.49 4.82
N VAL A 691 10.21 17.73 3.50
CA VAL A 691 10.84 18.87 2.82
C VAL A 691 10.45 20.19 3.48
N TYR A 692 9.15 20.44 3.68
CA TYR A 692 8.70 21.70 4.30
C TYR A 692 9.16 21.83 5.75
N CYS A 693 9.16 20.74 6.53
CA CYS A 693 9.67 20.72 7.90
C CYS A 693 11.17 21.06 7.97
N LYS A 694 12.03 20.39 7.19
CA LYS A 694 13.48 20.64 7.19
C LYS A 694 13.87 22.00 6.57
N CYS A 695 13.04 22.54 5.67
CA CYS A 695 13.15 23.90 5.15
C CYS A 695 12.56 24.99 6.07
N GLY A 696 12.07 24.65 7.27
CA GLY A 696 11.54 25.62 8.25
C GLY A 696 10.15 26.18 7.96
N GLN A 697 9.38 25.58 7.04
CA GLN A 697 8.09 26.07 6.56
C GLN A 697 6.90 25.33 7.19
N MET A 698 6.81 25.33 8.53
CA MET A 698 5.81 24.52 9.27
C MET A 698 4.37 24.75 8.84
N LYS A 699 3.97 26.00 8.54
CA LYS A 699 2.60 26.30 8.07
C LYS A 699 2.23 25.54 6.79
N TYR A 700 3.17 25.34 5.86
CA TYR A 700 2.94 24.54 4.65
C TYR A 700 2.93 23.04 4.97
N ALA A 701 3.78 22.58 5.88
CA ALA A 701 3.78 21.18 6.34
C ALA A 701 2.45 20.80 7.03
N GLU A 702 1.93 21.65 7.92
CA GLU A 702 0.63 21.51 8.60
C GLU A 702 -0.53 21.43 7.59
N LEU A 703 -0.57 22.34 6.61
CA LEU A 703 -1.59 22.34 5.57
C LEU A 703 -1.57 21.05 4.72
N MET A 704 -0.38 20.55 4.37
CA MET A 704 -0.25 19.30 3.61
C MET A 704 -0.62 18.07 4.43
N HIS A 705 -0.27 18.03 5.71
CA HIS A 705 -0.67 16.96 6.63
C HIS A 705 -2.20 16.91 6.77
N LEU A 706 -2.86 18.04 7.04
CA LEU A 706 -4.32 18.13 7.17
C LEU A 706 -5.04 17.83 5.84
N GLY A 707 -4.51 18.30 4.71
CA GLY A 707 -5.09 18.06 3.38
C GLY A 707 -5.06 16.60 2.91
N SER A 708 -4.23 15.75 3.53
CA SER A 708 -4.09 14.34 3.15
C SER A 708 -5.24 13.43 3.62
N GLY A 709 -6.11 13.90 4.53
CA GLY A 709 -7.33 13.19 4.97
C GLY A 709 -7.11 11.92 5.81
N ARG A 710 -5.87 11.44 5.95
CA ARG A 710 -5.46 10.38 6.87
C ARG A 710 -4.12 10.73 7.49
N SER A 711 -4.08 10.90 8.81
CA SER A 711 -2.82 11.09 9.54
C SER A 711 -1.95 9.85 9.33
N ASN A 712 -0.76 10.02 8.75
CA ASN A 712 0.19 8.95 8.52
C ASN A 712 1.43 9.12 9.40
N THR A 713 1.92 8.01 9.95
CA THR A 713 3.02 7.94 10.93
C THR A 713 4.29 8.66 10.47
N PHE A 714 4.61 8.59 9.18
CA PHE A 714 5.81 9.22 8.59
C PHE A 714 5.71 10.76 8.58
N SER A 715 4.54 11.30 8.22
CA SER A 715 4.28 12.75 8.24
C SER A 715 4.30 13.32 9.67
N VAL A 716 3.70 12.60 10.64
CA VAL A 716 3.74 12.97 12.06
C VAL A 716 5.17 12.96 12.60
N THR A 717 5.95 11.91 12.26
CA THR A 717 7.38 11.83 12.62
C THR A 717 8.15 13.04 12.08
N SER A 718 7.97 13.37 10.80
CA SER A 718 8.64 14.50 10.14
C SER A 718 8.24 15.85 10.75
N MET A 719 6.98 16.01 11.15
CA MET A 719 6.50 17.20 11.87
C MET A 719 7.07 17.32 13.29
N ILE A 720 7.17 16.22 14.05
CA ILE A 720 7.82 16.20 15.38
C ILE A 720 9.29 16.63 15.24
N VAL A 721 10.02 16.07 14.28
CA VAL A 721 11.42 16.45 13.99
C VAL A 721 11.51 17.91 13.54
N GLY A 722 10.56 18.38 12.70
CA GLY A 722 10.44 19.77 12.25
C GLY A 722 10.29 20.76 13.41
N TYR A 723 9.26 20.60 14.25
CA TYR A 723 9.05 21.44 15.44
C TYR A 723 10.23 21.38 16.41
N SER A 724 10.79 20.19 16.63
CA SER A 724 11.98 20.02 17.48
C SER A 724 13.19 20.79 16.96
N SER A 725 13.46 20.74 15.64
CA SER A 725 14.57 21.50 15.03
C SER A 725 14.44 23.01 15.18
N GLN A 726 13.22 23.51 15.40
CA GLN A 726 12.90 24.92 15.65
C GLN A 726 12.78 25.25 17.15
N GLY A 727 13.10 24.30 18.03
CA GLY A 727 13.01 24.44 19.49
C GLY A 727 11.58 24.42 20.06
N ASN A 728 10.55 24.24 19.21
CA ASN A 728 9.15 24.22 19.65
C ASN A 728 8.71 22.83 20.12
N MET A 729 9.30 22.36 21.22
CA MET A 729 8.94 21.06 21.81
C MET A 729 7.50 21.00 22.36
N VAL A 730 6.80 22.13 22.50
CA VAL A 730 5.41 22.17 22.99
C VAL A 730 4.45 21.65 21.91
N GLU A 731 4.50 22.19 20.70
CA GLU A 731 3.66 21.67 19.60
C GLU A 731 4.11 20.27 19.15
N ALA A 732 5.41 19.96 19.22
CA ALA A 732 5.90 18.59 18.98
C ALA A 732 5.26 17.56 19.94
N ARG A 733 5.18 17.88 21.24
CA ARG A 733 4.52 17.03 22.24
C ARG A 733 3.01 16.94 22.02
N ARG A 734 2.36 18.07 21.74
CA ARG A 734 0.92 18.12 21.45
C ARG A 734 0.53 17.23 20.27
N LEU A 735 1.30 17.29 19.18
CA LEU A 735 1.09 16.46 18.00
C LEU A 735 1.27 14.98 18.34
N PHE A 736 2.33 14.63 19.06
CA PHE A 736 2.58 13.26 19.55
C PHE A 736 1.43 12.73 20.41
N ASP A 737 0.93 13.52 21.36
CA ASP A 737 -0.19 13.11 22.22
C ASP A 737 -1.48 12.90 21.43
N SER A 738 -1.73 13.72 20.39
CA SER A 738 -2.92 13.61 19.52
C SER A 738 -2.92 12.43 18.53
N PHE A 739 -1.83 11.67 18.44
CA PHE A 739 -1.65 10.61 17.44
C PHE A 739 -1.74 9.22 18.07
N ASP A 740 -2.78 8.46 17.78
CA ASP A 740 -3.06 7.19 18.47
C ASP A 740 -2.08 6.04 18.12
N GLU A 741 -1.68 5.90 16.85
CA GLU A 741 -0.83 4.80 16.35
C GLU A 741 0.68 5.05 16.54
N LYS A 742 1.12 5.20 17.80
CA LYS A 742 2.54 5.40 18.13
C LYS A 742 3.38 4.14 17.84
N ASN A 743 4.50 4.31 17.15
CA ASN A 743 5.50 3.26 16.94
C ASN A 743 6.88 3.71 17.43
N SER A 744 7.88 2.81 17.42
CA SER A 744 9.26 3.12 17.86
C SER A 744 9.82 4.39 17.21
N VAL A 745 9.56 4.62 15.92
CA VAL A 745 10.10 5.75 15.16
C VAL A 745 9.54 7.08 15.69
N VAL A 746 8.22 7.15 15.94
CA VAL A 746 7.55 8.34 16.50
C VAL A 746 8.04 8.63 17.93
N TRP A 747 8.19 7.59 18.76
CA TRP A 747 8.80 7.73 20.09
C TRP A 747 10.24 8.25 20.00
N THR A 748 11.08 7.61 19.18
CA THR A 748 12.50 7.98 18.97
C THR A 748 12.66 9.43 18.51
N ALA A 749 11.78 9.92 17.62
CA ALA A 749 11.78 11.31 17.18
C ALA A 749 11.56 12.30 18.34
N LEU A 750 10.62 12.01 19.24
CA LEU A 750 10.34 12.84 20.41
C LEU A 750 11.47 12.77 21.46
N PHE A 751 12.00 11.58 21.73
CA PHE A 751 13.19 11.37 22.58
C PHE A 751 14.40 12.17 22.09
N SER A 752 14.72 12.03 20.80
CA SER A 752 15.80 12.76 20.13
C SER A 752 15.58 14.27 20.21
N GLY A 753 14.33 14.72 20.12
CA GLY A 753 14.00 16.13 20.15
C GLY A 753 14.16 16.79 21.52
N TYR A 754 13.75 16.12 22.60
CA TYR A 754 13.99 16.60 23.96
C TYR A 754 15.49 16.59 24.30
N LEU A 755 16.24 15.57 23.86
CA LEU A 755 17.68 15.51 24.03
C LEU A 755 18.41 16.67 23.33
N LYS A 756 18.07 16.96 22.06
CA LYS A 756 18.61 18.11 21.31
C LYS A 756 18.27 19.45 21.97
N SER A 757 17.09 19.56 22.56
CA SER A 757 16.66 20.73 23.34
C SER A 757 17.26 20.78 24.76
N GLN A 758 18.19 19.86 25.10
CA GLN A 758 18.83 19.69 26.41
C GLN A 758 17.85 19.46 27.59
N ASN A 759 16.58 19.17 27.32
CA ASN A 759 15.55 18.96 28.33
C ASN A 759 15.56 17.51 28.82
N CYS A 760 16.62 17.16 29.55
CA CYS A 760 16.90 15.79 29.98
C CYS A 760 15.87 15.26 30.99
N ASP A 761 15.28 16.13 31.82
CA ASP A 761 14.21 15.72 32.75
C ASP A 761 12.97 15.18 32.00
N ALA A 762 12.62 15.80 30.87
CA ALA A 762 11.55 15.32 30.00
C ALA A 762 11.89 13.97 29.34
N VAL A 763 13.17 13.71 29.00
CA VAL A 763 13.63 12.40 28.48
C VAL A 763 13.39 11.28 29.52
N PHE A 764 13.71 11.52 30.80
CA PHE A 764 13.48 10.52 31.84
C PHE A 764 12.01 10.31 32.17
N GLN A 765 11.18 11.36 32.10
CA GLN A 765 9.72 11.23 32.23
C GLN A 765 9.10 10.45 31.06
N LEU A 766 9.53 10.75 29.83
CA LEU A 766 9.05 10.07 28.62
C LEU A 766 9.40 8.57 28.62
N LEU A 767 10.54 8.19 29.20
CA LEU A 767 10.89 6.78 29.43
C LEU A 767 9.90 6.10 30.38
N GLY A 768 9.48 6.77 31.46
CA GLY A 768 8.41 6.29 32.34
C GLY A 768 7.10 6.06 31.59
N GLU A 769 6.67 7.03 30.78
CA GLU A 769 5.46 6.91 29.96
C GLU A 769 5.53 5.76 28.94
N PHE A 770 6.71 5.53 28.33
CA PHE A 770 6.92 4.42 27.40
C PHE A 770 6.66 3.08 28.12
N TRP A 771 7.26 2.87 29.30
CA TRP A 771 7.09 1.63 30.07
C TRP A 771 5.67 1.40 30.61
N GLU A 772 4.88 2.45 30.81
CA GLU A 772 3.51 2.35 31.29
C GLU A 772 2.49 2.09 30.17
N LYS A 773 2.77 2.57 28.95
CA LYS A 773 1.85 2.53 27.81
C LYS A 773 2.18 1.42 26.82
N GLU A 774 3.46 1.13 26.60
CA GLU A 774 3.94 0.18 25.59
C GLU A 774 4.35 -1.15 26.24
N ALA A 775 3.94 -2.27 25.63
CA ALA A 775 4.34 -3.62 26.05
C ALA A 775 5.63 -4.13 25.36
N THR A 776 6.31 -3.27 24.61
CA THR A 776 7.43 -3.62 23.72
C THR A 776 8.79 -3.27 24.34
N ILE A 777 9.85 -3.90 23.81
CA ILE A 777 11.23 -3.57 24.19
C ILE A 777 11.58 -2.20 23.56
N PRO A 778 12.14 -1.24 24.32
CA PRO A 778 12.59 0.02 23.76
C PRO A 778 13.72 -0.20 22.77
N ASP A 779 13.64 0.53 21.66
CA ASP A 779 14.62 0.52 20.60
C ASP A 779 15.98 1.05 21.05
N GLY A 780 17.07 0.59 20.43
CA GLY A 780 18.44 0.98 20.78
C GLY A 780 18.64 2.51 20.71
N LEU A 781 17.97 3.17 19.76
CA LEU A 781 17.98 4.64 19.63
C LEU A 781 17.37 5.35 20.85
N ILE A 782 16.29 4.81 21.45
CA ILE A 782 15.66 5.35 22.65
C ILE A 782 16.61 5.19 23.85
N LEU A 783 17.23 4.02 23.99
CA LEU A 783 18.20 3.75 25.05
C LEU A 783 19.44 4.65 24.94
N MET A 784 19.94 4.90 23.73
CA MET A 784 20.99 5.90 23.48
C MET A 784 20.56 7.32 23.85
N CYS A 785 19.31 7.72 23.60
CA CYS A 785 18.82 9.04 24.01
C CYS A 785 18.80 9.20 25.54
N VAL A 786 18.42 8.14 26.28
CA VAL A 786 18.44 8.11 27.75
C VAL A 786 19.87 8.13 28.30
N LEU A 787 20.80 7.39 27.67
CA LEU A 787 22.23 7.43 28.01
C LEU A 787 22.84 8.82 27.74
N GLY A 788 22.50 9.44 26.61
CA GLY A 788 22.93 10.81 26.28
C GLY A 788 22.39 11.86 27.26
N ALA A 789 21.12 11.77 27.65
CA ALA A 789 20.53 12.63 28.68
C ALA A 789 21.23 12.44 30.04
N SER A 790 21.57 11.18 30.37
CA SER A 790 22.37 10.85 31.57
C SER A 790 23.77 11.46 31.51
N ALA A 791 24.42 11.40 30.34
CA ALA A 791 25.73 11.99 30.11
C ALA A 791 25.72 13.53 30.22
N LEU A 792 24.71 14.21 29.66
CA LEU A 792 24.57 15.67 29.71
C LEU A 792 24.31 16.20 31.13
N GLN A 793 23.53 15.50 31.95
CA GLN A 793 23.31 15.87 33.36
C GLN A 793 24.37 15.33 34.33
N ALA A 794 25.35 14.53 33.86
CA ALA A 794 26.21 13.68 34.68
C ALA A 794 25.43 12.78 35.68
N ALA A 795 24.23 12.36 35.28
CA ALA A 795 23.29 11.58 36.09
C ALA A 795 23.61 10.08 35.98
N LEU A 796 24.51 9.61 36.84
CA LEU A 796 25.02 8.23 36.84
C LEU A 796 23.95 7.15 37.07
N ASP A 797 22.98 7.40 37.96
CA ASP A 797 22.00 6.38 38.37
C ASP A 797 21.07 5.93 37.21
N PRO A 798 20.41 6.84 36.45
CA PRO A 798 19.67 6.49 35.24
C PRO A 798 20.52 5.75 34.19
N GLY A 799 21.77 6.18 33.99
CA GLY A 799 22.69 5.56 33.04
C GLY A 799 23.07 4.13 33.43
N LYS A 800 23.40 3.90 34.71
CA LYS A 800 23.65 2.55 35.26
C LYS A 800 22.44 1.63 35.14
N GLN A 801 21.23 2.15 35.39
CA GLN A 801 19.99 1.37 35.30
C GLN A 801 19.68 0.98 33.85
N THR A 802 19.86 1.91 32.91
CA THR A 802 19.70 1.67 31.46
C THR A 802 20.71 0.62 30.95
N HIS A 803 21.98 0.74 31.32
CA HIS A 803 23.00 -0.27 30.98
C HIS A 803 22.70 -1.65 31.61
N GLY A 804 22.26 -1.68 32.87
CA GLY A 804 21.83 -2.92 33.53
C GLY A 804 20.59 -3.56 32.92
N TYR A 805 19.71 -2.77 32.29
CA TYR A 805 18.57 -3.25 31.51
C TYR A 805 19.01 -3.90 30.19
N ILE A 806 19.87 -3.22 29.41
CA ILE A 806 20.45 -3.73 28.16
C ILE A 806 21.04 -5.14 28.36
N LEU A 807 21.88 -5.28 29.39
CA LEU A 807 22.52 -6.56 29.75
C LEU A 807 21.52 -7.64 30.22
N ARG A 808 20.42 -7.27 30.87
CA ARG A 808 19.43 -8.24 31.38
C ARG A 808 18.51 -8.79 30.29
N VAL A 809 18.17 -7.97 29.31
CA VAL A 809 17.30 -8.35 28.19
C VAL A 809 18.09 -9.02 27.06
N GLY A 810 19.42 -8.93 27.08
CA GLY A 810 20.26 -9.53 26.04
C GLY A 810 20.23 -8.72 24.74
N ILE A 811 20.04 -7.40 24.83
CA ILE A 811 20.12 -6.52 23.67
C ILE A 811 21.58 -6.51 23.19
N GLU A 812 21.80 -6.93 21.95
CA GLU A 812 23.12 -6.87 21.32
C GLU A 812 23.58 -5.41 21.22
N MET A 813 24.79 -5.15 21.70
CA MET A 813 25.36 -3.80 21.72
C MET A 813 26.17 -3.57 20.46
N ASP A 814 25.64 -2.74 19.56
CA ASP A 814 26.38 -2.24 18.41
C ASP A 814 27.42 -1.19 18.83
N GLU A 815 28.29 -0.80 17.89
CA GLU A 815 29.35 0.20 18.09
C GLU A 815 28.80 1.54 18.62
N LYS A 816 27.60 1.93 18.18
CA LYS A 816 26.92 3.16 18.60
C LYS A 816 26.45 3.08 20.05
N LEU A 817 25.82 1.97 20.45
CA LEU A 817 25.38 1.77 21.82
C LEU A 817 26.59 1.64 22.77
N PHE A 818 27.67 0.99 22.33
CA PHE A 818 28.94 1.00 23.07
C PHE A 818 29.51 2.42 23.23
N SER A 819 29.58 3.23 22.17
CA SER A 819 30.09 4.61 22.27
C SER A 819 29.24 5.47 23.21
N ALA A 820 27.90 5.35 23.16
CA ALA A 820 27.00 6.04 24.07
C ALA A 820 27.16 5.61 25.54
N ILE A 821 27.41 4.32 25.81
CA ILE A 821 27.70 3.80 27.15
C ILE A 821 29.05 4.34 27.66
N ILE A 822 30.09 4.36 26.81
CA ILE A 822 31.42 4.88 27.16
C ILE A 822 31.35 6.38 27.45
N ASP A 823 30.64 7.17 26.63
CA ASP A 823 30.42 8.62 26.82
C ASP A 823 29.66 8.91 28.12
N MET A 824 28.62 8.14 28.42
CA MET A 824 27.86 8.28 29.67
C MET A 824 28.75 8.01 30.89
N TYR A 825 29.50 6.90 30.92
CA TYR A 825 30.40 6.61 32.05
C TYR A 825 31.57 7.59 32.14
N SER A 826 32.09 8.11 31.03
CA SER A 826 33.19 9.09 31.04
C SER A 826 32.72 10.43 31.59
N LYS A 827 31.60 10.98 31.10
CA LYS A 827 31.01 12.26 31.58
C LYS A 827 30.47 12.17 33.00
N CYS A 828 29.97 11.01 33.43
CA CYS A 828 29.58 10.76 34.84
C CYS A 828 30.78 10.50 35.78
N GLY A 829 32.03 10.66 35.32
CA GLY A 829 33.23 10.59 36.17
C GLY A 829 33.80 9.18 36.42
N HIS A 830 33.24 8.13 35.81
CA HIS A 830 33.70 6.75 35.95
C HIS A 830 34.64 6.32 34.81
N ILE A 831 35.66 7.12 34.53
CA ILE A 831 36.59 6.93 33.41
C ILE A 831 37.31 5.57 33.41
N ALA A 832 37.60 5.01 34.59
CA ALA A 832 38.18 3.67 34.72
C ALA A 832 37.21 2.54 34.30
N TYR A 833 35.90 2.74 34.41
CA TYR A 833 34.90 1.80 33.91
C TYR A 833 34.67 1.98 32.40
N ALA A 834 34.62 3.23 31.93
CA ALA A 834 34.57 3.55 30.50
C ALA A 834 35.74 2.90 29.73
N GLY A 835 36.97 2.97 30.26
CA GLY A 835 38.15 2.32 29.68
C GLY A 835 38.07 0.79 29.64
N LYS A 836 37.43 0.15 30.65
CA LYS A 836 37.17 -1.30 30.61
C LYS A 836 36.12 -1.68 29.56
N MET A 837 35.11 -0.83 29.35
CA MET A 837 34.11 -1.03 28.29
C MET A 837 34.74 -0.86 26.91
N PHE A 838 35.56 0.17 26.70
CA PHE A 838 36.34 0.40 25.48
C PHE A 838 37.19 -0.83 25.10
N GLN A 839 37.88 -1.45 26.06
CA GLN A 839 38.67 -2.66 25.81
C GLN A 839 37.84 -3.89 25.41
N LYS A 840 36.56 -3.95 25.80
CA LYS A 840 35.64 -5.06 25.45
C LYS A 840 35.08 -4.96 24.03
N VAL A 841 35.25 -3.84 23.32
CA VAL A 841 34.75 -3.70 21.95
C VAL A 841 35.73 -4.35 20.97
N ASN A 842 35.25 -5.32 20.20
CA ASN A 842 36.07 -6.11 19.26
C ASN A 842 36.56 -5.26 18.08
N PHE A 843 35.66 -4.53 17.43
CA PHE A 843 35.96 -3.59 16.35
C PHE A 843 35.76 -2.17 16.86
N LYS A 844 36.70 -1.27 16.57
CA LYS A 844 36.69 0.11 17.07
C LYS A 844 36.77 1.05 15.86
N ASP A 845 35.77 1.89 15.70
CA ASP A 845 35.76 2.94 14.71
C ASP A 845 36.37 4.24 15.26
N SER A 846 36.46 5.28 14.41
CA SER A 846 36.95 6.60 14.83
C SER A 846 36.12 7.18 16.00
N VAL A 847 34.80 6.96 16.01
CA VAL A 847 33.90 7.51 17.05
C VAL A 847 34.22 6.93 18.42
N ILE A 848 34.42 5.62 18.55
CA ILE A 848 34.75 4.98 19.83
C ILE A 848 36.12 5.44 20.36
N TYR A 849 37.13 5.60 19.48
CA TYR A 849 38.42 6.21 19.87
C TYR A 849 38.22 7.66 20.34
N ASN A 850 37.54 8.48 19.56
CA ASN A 850 37.29 9.90 19.86
C ASN A 850 36.55 10.09 21.20
N VAL A 851 35.50 9.30 21.49
CA VAL A 851 34.77 9.35 22.76
C VAL A 851 35.68 9.00 23.94
N MET A 852 36.53 7.98 23.81
CA MET A 852 37.44 7.57 24.89
C MET A 852 38.60 8.56 25.07
N MET A 853 39.14 9.10 23.98
CA MET A 853 40.16 10.15 23.97
C MET A 853 39.65 11.45 24.61
N ALA A 854 38.46 11.92 24.23
CA ALA A 854 37.82 13.08 24.84
C ALA A 854 37.55 12.83 26.34
N GLY A 855 37.09 11.64 26.70
CA GLY A 855 36.95 11.22 28.10
C GLY A 855 38.26 11.33 28.89
N TYR A 856 39.35 10.76 28.38
CA TYR A 856 40.66 10.85 29.03
C TYR A 856 41.22 12.28 29.07
N ALA A 857 41.01 13.09 28.02
CA ALA A 857 41.42 14.49 28.00
C ALA A 857 40.70 15.30 29.11
N HIS A 858 39.39 15.15 29.25
CA HIS A 858 38.61 15.84 30.28
C HIS A 858 38.98 15.44 31.73
N HIS A 859 39.47 14.22 31.94
CA HIS A 859 39.90 13.72 33.26
C HIS A 859 41.38 13.93 33.58
N GLY A 860 42.15 14.61 32.72
CA GLY A 860 43.59 14.84 32.94
C GLY A 860 44.41 13.54 32.86
N HIS A 861 44.16 12.75 31.82
CA HIS A 861 44.88 11.52 31.50
C HIS A 861 45.54 11.60 30.12
N GLU A 862 46.20 12.73 29.82
CA GLU A 862 46.81 13.09 28.54
C GLU A 862 47.70 11.99 27.93
N SER A 863 48.52 11.30 28.73
CA SER A 863 49.40 10.23 28.24
C SER A 863 48.63 9.10 27.56
N LYS A 864 47.40 8.80 28.03
CA LYS A 864 46.53 7.79 27.42
C LYS A 864 45.87 8.28 26.14
N VAL A 865 45.66 9.60 26.00
CA VAL A 865 45.11 10.19 24.77
C VAL A 865 46.09 10.01 23.61
N PHE A 866 47.38 10.31 23.85
CA PHE A 866 48.43 10.11 22.84
C PHE A 866 48.65 8.62 22.53
N GLN A 867 48.61 7.74 23.54
CA GLN A 867 48.67 6.29 23.33
C GLN A 867 47.52 5.76 22.46
N LEU A 868 46.28 6.19 22.72
CA LEU A 868 45.12 5.81 21.91
C LEU A 868 45.19 6.34 20.47
N PHE A 869 45.77 7.52 20.27
CA PHE A 869 46.00 8.07 18.93
C PHE A 869 47.03 7.25 18.13
N GLU A 870 48.12 6.81 18.78
CA GLU A 870 49.09 5.91 18.14
C GLU A 870 48.48 4.53 17.85
N GLU A 871 47.64 3.98 18.75
CA GLU A 871 46.89 2.74 18.53
C GLU A 871 45.94 2.87 17.32
N MET A 872 45.19 3.97 17.24
CA MET A 872 44.29 4.29 16.12
C MET A 872 45.03 4.30 14.77
N LEU A 873 46.20 4.94 14.71
CA LEU A 873 47.04 4.98 13.50
C LEU A 873 47.62 3.59 13.16
N GLN A 874 48.04 2.81 14.15
CA GLN A 874 48.56 1.43 13.94
C GLN A 874 47.49 0.48 13.41
N GLN A 875 46.22 0.67 13.80
CA GLN A 875 45.07 -0.07 13.27
C GLN A 875 44.62 0.43 11.88
N GLY A 876 45.31 1.42 11.29
CA GLY A 876 44.96 1.99 9.97
C GLY A 876 43.71 2.88 9.98
N ILE A 877 43.22 3.26 11.15
CA ILE A 877 42.02 4.09 11.29
C ILE A 877 42.42 5.56 11.06
N ARG A 878 41.82 6.20 10.06
CA ARG A 878 42.16 7.58 9.69
C ARG A 878 41.62 8.57 10.74
N PRO A 879 42.46 9.45 11.34
CA PRO A 879 42.02 10.52 12.21
C PRO A 879 41.03 11.46 11.53
N ASP A 880 40.09 12.00 12.31
CA ASP A 880 39.09 12.96 11.85
C ASP A 880 39.16 14.29 12.63
N VAL A 881 38.24 15.20 12.28
CA VAL A 881 38.04 16.52 12.90
C VAL A 881 37.92 16.41 14.44
N VAL A 882 37.19 15.43 14.95
CA VAL A 882 36.95 15.28 16.40
C VAL A 882 38.17 14.69 17.10
N THR A 883 38.95 13.84 16.42
CA THR A 883 40.23 13.32 16.93
C THR A 883 41.19 14.45 17.29
N PHE A 884 41.30 15.47 16.42
CA PHE A 884 42.17 16.62 16.67
C PHE A 884 41.63 17.55 17.77
N VAL A 885 40.32 17.74 17.92
CA VAL A 885 39.75 18.43 19.10
C VAL A 885 40.10 17.71 20.41
N ALA A 886 40.07 16.38 20.43
CA ALA A 886 40.45 15.59 21.61
C ALA A 886 41.96 15.70 21.93
N LEU A 887 42.82 15.64 20.91
CA LEU A 887 44.28 15.85 21.06
C LEU A 887 44.60 17.26 21.56
N LEU A 888 44.02 18.30 20.95
CA LEU A 888 44.23 19.69 21.37
C LEU A 888 43.66 19.94 22.77
N SER A 889 42.55 19.30 23.14
CA SER A 889 42.03 19.32 24.51
C SER A 889 43.00 18.67 25.50
N ALA A 890 43.67 17.57 25.15
CA ALA A 890 44.71 16.97 25.97
C ALA A 890 45.94 17.90 26.10
N CYS A 891 46.39 18.51 24.99
CA CYS A 891 47.47 19.51 25.01
C CYS A 891 47.12 20.70 25.92
N ARG A 892 45.88 21.20 25.84
CA ARG A 892 45.32 22.26 26.70
C ARG A 892 45.31 21.88 28.18
N HIS A 893 45.11 20.60 28.52
CA HIS A 893 45.16 20.12 29.90
C HIS A 893 46.59 19.93 30.42
N CYS A 894 47.55 19.49 29.58
CA CYS A 894 48.96 19.40 29.96
C CYS A 894 49.74 20.74 29.87
N GLY A 895 49.17 21.75 29.20
CA GLY A 895 49.77 23.08 29.04
C GLY A 895 50.88 23.18 27.99
N SER A 896 51.11 22.13 27.19
CA SER A 896 52.18 22.11 26.19
C SER A 896 51.76 22.79 24.88
N ALA A 897 52.10 24.07 24.73
CA ALA A 897 51.82 24.85 23.53
C ALA A 897 52.50 24.25 22.28
N GLU A 898 53.76 23.83 22.38
CA GLU A 898 54.55 23.22 21.29
C GLU A 898 53.89 21.94 20.74
N LEU A 899 53.37 21.08 21.62
CA LEU A 899 52.70 19.85 21.21
C LEU A 899 51.34 20.15 20.56
N GLY A 900 50.62 21.18 21.04
CA GLY A 900 49.40 21.67 20.40
C GLY A 900 49.66 22.22 18.99
N GLU A 901 50.66 23.09 18.83
CA GLU A 901 51.10 23.63 17.53
C GLU A 901 51.47 22.50 16.55
N LYS A 902 52.24 21.51 17.00
CA LYS A 902 52.60 20.32 16.19
C LYS A 902 51.37 19.59 15.67
N TYR A 903 50.40 19.27 16.54
CA TYR A 903 49.20 18.54 16.12
C TYR A 903 48.32 19.41 15.21
N PHE A 904 48.12 20.70 15.54
CA PHE A 904 47.33 21.65 14.74
C PHE A 904 47.87 21.80 13.32
N ASN A 905 49.20 21.89 13.15
CA ASN A 905 49.81 21.98 11.83
C ASN A 905 49.71 20.63 11.07
N SER A 906 50.01 19.51 11.74
CA SER A 906 49.94 18.17 11.11
C SER A 906 48.55 17.82 10.57
N MET A 907 47.48 18.30 11.23
CA MET A 907 46.09 18.15 10.80
C MET A 907 45.88 18.68 9.37
N THR A 908 46.42 19.87 9.08
CA THR A 908 46.31 20.50 7.75
C THR A 908 47.34 19.95 6.77
N GLU A 909 48.59 19.80 7.21
CA GLU A 909 49.72 19.40 6.36
C GLU A 909 49.69 17.93 5.98
N SER A 910 49.54 17.03 6.96
CA SER A 910 49.64 15.58 6.80
C SER A 910 48.28 14.93 6.51
N TYR A 911 47.22 15.33 7.21
CA TYR A 911 45.91 14.66 7.13
C TYR A 911 44.91 15.34 6.19
N LYS A 912 45.21 16.57 5.73
CA LYS A 912 44.39 17.43 4.87
C LYS A 912 43.01 17.77 5.45
N ILE A 913 42.94 17.92 6.78
CA ILE A 913 41.72 18.29 7.50
C ILE A 913 41.78 19.80 7.77
N LEU A 914 40.71 20.53 7.45
CA LEU A 914 40.63 21.98 7.68
C LEU A 914 40.26 22.29 9.15
N PRO A 915 40.91 23.25 9.81
CA PRO A 915 40.57 23.62 11.19
C PRO A 915 39.17 24.22 11.32
N GLU A 916 38.37 23.64 12.24
CA GLU A 916 37.06 24.17 12.63
C GLU A 916 37.15 25.06 13.89
N ILE A 917 36.05 25.75 14.21
CA ILE A 917 35.88 26.66 15.35
C ILE A 917 36.45 26.08 16.66
N ASP A 918 36.13 24.82 16.99
CA ASP A 918 36.57 24.18 18.23
C ASP A 918 38.10 23.97 18.29
N HIS A 919 38.78 23.83 17.16
CA HIS A 919 40.25 23.74 17.08
C HIS A 919 40.88 25.09 17.44
N TYR A 920 40.37 26.17 16.84
CA TYR A 920 40.81 27.53 17.15
C TYR A 920 40.57 27.88 18.63
N ALA A 921 39.38 27.57 19.16
CA ALA A 921 39.06 27.77 20.57
C ALA A 921 39.98 26.97 21.51
N CYS A 922 40.29 25.71 21.17
CA CYS A 922 41.24 24.89 21.95
C CYS A 922 42.67 25.46 21.92
N MET A 923 43.17 25.91 20.77
CA MET A 923 44.49 26.55 20.65
C MET A 923 44.59 27.85 21.44
N ILE A 924 43.54 28.68 21.43
CA ILE A 924 43.52 29.93 22.20
C ILE A 924 43.52 29.66 23.71
N ASP A 925 42.70 28.71 24.20
CA ASP A 925 42.71 28.37 25.64
C ASP A 925 44.03 27.70 26.06
N LEU A 926 44.68 26.96 25.15
CA LEU A 926 46.02 26.41 25.35
C LEU A 926 47.08 27.53 25.50
N TYR A 927 47.16 28.48 24.58
CA TYR A 927 48.07 29.64 24.71
C TYR A 927 47.79 30.46 25.98
N GLY A 928 46.51 30.62 26.33
CA GLY A 928 46.08 31.26 27.57
C GLY A 928 46.63 30.55 28.82
N ARG A 929 46.56 29.22 28.87
CA ARG A 929 47.09 28.40 29.98
C ARG A 929 48.61 28.30 30.01
N ALA A 930 49.25 28.31 28.85
CA ALA A 930 50.71 28.32 28.71
C ALA A 930 51.35 29.68 29.06
N ASN A 931 50.54 30.67 29.45
CA ASN A 931 50.96 32.05 29.73
C ASN A 931 51.64 32.73 28.52
N GLN A 932 51.13 32.46 27.31
CA GLN A 932 51.61 32.99 26.02
C GLN A 932 50.52 33.86 25.36
N LEU A 933 50.07 34.91 26.05
CA LEU A 933 48.93 35.73 25.60
C LEU A 933 49.22 36.46 24.28
N GLU A 934 50.47 36.84 24.03
CA GLU A 934 50.92 37.51 22.81
C GLU A 934 50.68 36.62 21.58
N LYS A 935 51.00 35.32 21.67
CA LYS A 935 50.68 34.33 20.63
C LYS A 935 49.17 34.20 20.42
N ALA A 936 48.37 34.20 21.50
CA ALA A 936 46.91 34.15 21.38
C ALA A 936 46.35 35.38 20.63
N VAL A 937 46.88 36.58 20.91
CA VAL A 937 46.51 37.83 20.23
C VAL A 937 46.91 37.81 18.74
N GLU A 938 48.08 37.27 18.42
CA GLU A 938 48.53 37.12 17.04
C GLU A 938 47.68 36.09 16.28
N PHE A 939 47.48 34.91 16.88
CA PHE A 939 46.66 33.84 16.31
C PHE A 939 45.22 34.29 16.02
N MET A 940 44.60 35.09 16.90
CA MET A 940 43.28 35.70 16.69
C MET A 940 43.16 36.58 15.42
N LYS A 941 44.28 37.07 14.86
CA LYS A 941 44.30 37.83 13.60
C LYS A 941 44.37 36.95 12.36
N VAL A 942 44.80 35.69 12.51
CA VAL A 942 45.06 34.73 11.43
C VAL A 942 43.86 33.79 11.20
N ILE A 943 42.89 33.76 12.11
CA ILE A 943 41.66 32.95 11.99
C ILE A 943 40.87 33.41 10.74
N PRO A 944 40.64 32.53 9.74
CA PRO A 944 39.97 32.88 8.48
C PRO A 944 38.43 32.85 8.57
N VAL A 945 37.88 32.65 9.77
CA VAL A 945 36.44 32.51 10.07
C VAL A 945 36.00 33.70 10.91
N GLU A 946 34.75 34.16 10.77
CA GLU A 946 34.19 35.15 11.70
C GLU A 946 34.31 34.63 13.14
N GLN A 947 34.80 35.49 14.05
CA GLN A 947 35.11 35.12 15.42
C GLN A 947 33.82 34.81 16.19
N ASP A 948 33.51 33.51 16.30
CA ASP A 948 32.31 33.01 16.96
C ASP A 948 32.38 33.18 18.49
N ALA A 949 31.29 32.83 19.17
CA ALA A 949 31.22 32.97 20.62
C ALA A 949 32.08 31.95 21.40
N ALA A 950 32.41 30.78 20.84
CA ALA A 950 33.32 29.82 21.45
C ALA A 950 34.78 30.31 21.42
N ILE A 951 35.25 30.77 20.26
CA ILE A 951 36.57 31.41 20.06
C ILE A 951 36.72 32.64 20.96
N MET A 952 35.72 33.53 20.95
CA MET A 952 35.74 34.74 21.78
C MET A 952 35.66 34.44 23.27
N GLY A 953 34.93 33.39 23.67
CA GLY A 953 34.88 32.89 25.05
C GLY A 953 36.21 32.30 25.53
N ALA A 954 36.89 31.51 24.67
CA ALA A 954 38.23 30.99 24.94
C ALA A 954 39.26 32.12 25.07
N PHE A 955 39.21 33.13 24.18
CA PHE A 955 40.09 34.29 24.24
C PHE A 955 39.88 35.15 25.49
N LEU A 956 38.62 35.35 25.91
CA LEU A 956 38.30 35.99 27.18
C LEU A 956 38.86 35.21 28.38
N ASN A 957 38.80 33.87 28.35
CA ASN A 957 39.40 33.04 29.39
C ASN A 957 40.94 33.12 29.40
N ALA A 958 41.59 33.15 28.23
CA ALA A 958 43.02 33.36 28.10
C ALA A 958 43.46 34.71 28.70
N CYS A 959 42.75 35.80 28.38
CA CYS A 959 43.01 37.12 28.96
C CYS A 959 42.87 37.12 30.49
N ARG A 960 41.86 36.41 31.02
CA ARG A 960 41.62 36.25 32.46
C ARG A 960 42.75 35.48 33.18
N LEU A 961 43.23 34.38 32.60
CA LEU A 961 44.34 33.60 33.16
C LEU A 961 45.63 34.43 33.24
N ASN A 962 45.88 35.25 32.23
CA ASN A 962 47.04 36.13 32.12
C ASN A 962 46.86 37.51 32.80
N LYS A 963 45.73 37.74 33.49
CA LYS A 963 45.39 39.01 34.20
C LYS A 963 45.41 40.27 33.32
N ASN A 964 45.12 40.15 32.02
CA ASN A 964 45.06 41.29 31.10
C ASN A 964 43.62 41.85 31.00
N ALA A 965 43.34 42.85 31.83
CA ALA A 965 42.04 43.50 31.98
C ALA A 965 41.53 44.23 30.73
N GLU A 966 42.44 44.68 29.85
CA GLU A 966 42.09 45.54 28.72
C GLU A 966 41.61 44.72 27.53
N LEU A 967 42.37 43.69 27.15
CA LEU A 967 41.98 42.73 26.12
C LEU A 967 40.73 41.93 26.52
N ALA A 968 40.57 41.61 27.80
CA ALA A 968 39.36 40.97 28.30
C ALA A 968 38.09 41.81 28.01
N ARG A 969 38.17 43.14 28.18
CA ARG A 969 37.05 44.05 27.92
C ARG A 969 36.71 44.13 26.42
N GLU A 970 37.72 44.17 25.56
CA GLU A 970 37.50 44.20 24.11
C GLU A 970 36.90 42.87 23.61
N ALA A 971 37.41 41.75 24.10
CA ALA A 971 36.91 40.41 23.79
C ALA A 971 35.42 40.27 24.15
N GLU A 972 35.05 40.73 25.34
CA GLU A 972 33.68 40.69 25.80
C GLU A 972 32.73 41.63 25.04
N ALA A 973 33.18 42.84 24.71
CA ALA A 973 32.36 43.80 23.94
C ALA A 973 32.02 43.26 22.53
N LYS A 974 32.90 42.44 21.94
CA LYS A 974 32.63 41.68 20.72
C LYS A 974 31.69 40.49 20.99
N LEU A 975 31.95 39.69 22.02
CA LEU A 975 31.14 38.53 22.42
C LEU A 975 29.66 38.88 22.70
N LEU A 976 29.39 40.03 23.34
CA LEU A 976 28.03 40.52 23.61
C LEU A 976 27.28 40.94 22.33
N ARG A 977 27.98 41.38 21.28
CA ARG A 977 27.37 41.70 19.97
C ARG A 977 26.98 40.44 19.20
N ILE A 978 27.67 39.33 19.43
CA ILE A 978 27.47 38.06 18.72
C ILE A 978 26.27 37.28 19.30
N GLU A 979 26.19 37.17 20.63
CA GLU A 979 25.26 36.23 21.28
C GLU A 979 24.10 36.90 22.05
N GLY A 980 24.15 38.22 22.25
CA GLY A 980 23.13 38.96 23.00
C GLY A 980 23.22 38.80 24.53
N ASP A 981 22.10 39.08 25.21
CA ASP A 981 21.99 39.42 26.64
C ASP A 981 22.09 38.19 27.60
N SER A 982 23.17 37.39 27.49
CA SER A 982 23.37 36.16 28.26
C SER A 982 23.82 36.41 29.70
N GLY A 983 22.94 36.11 30.66
CA GLY A 983 23.15 36.43 32.08
C GLY A 983 24.31 35.72 32.78
N ALA A 984 24.83 34.62 32.23
CA ALA A 984 26.01 33.95 32.77
C ALA A 984 27.29 34.79 32.59
N ARG A 985 27.37 35.58 31.51
CA ARG A 985 28.54 36.39 31.16
C ARG A 985 28.67 37.62 32.04
N TYR A 986 27.56 38.31 32.34
CA TYR A 986 27.50 39.34 33.39
C TYR A 986 28.01 38.86 34.76
N VAL A 987 27.82 37.57 35.10
CA VAL A 987 28.38 36.99 36.35
C VAL A 987 29.88 36.77 36.23
N GLN A 988 30.36 36.27 35.09
CA GLN A 988 31.80 36.10 34.83
C GLN A 988 32.54 37.44 34.88
N LEU A 989 32.02 38.49 34.25
CA LEU A 989 32.58 39.85 34.28
C LEU A 989 32.62 40.45 35.69
N ALA A 990 31.52 40.32 36.45
CA ALA A 990 31.50 40.75 37.84
C ALA A 990 32.53 40.01 38.71
N ASN A 991 32.88 38.76 38.36
CA ASN A 991 33.94 38.02 39.05
C ASN A 991 35.35 38.44 38.60
N ILE A 992 35.56 38.85 37.34
CA ILE A 992 36.84 39.41 36.85
C ILE A 992 37.13 40.74 37.57
N TYR A 993 36.18 41.68 37.59
CA TYR A 993 36.35 42.94 38.31
C TYR A 993 36.51 42.76 39.83
N ALA A 994 35.90 41.72 40.42
CA ALA A 994 36.15 41.36 41.82
C ALA A 994 37.57 40.81 42.05
N ALA A 995 38.09 39.97 41.14
CA ALA A 995 39.45 39.42 41.23
C ALA A 995 40.55 40.49 41.10
N GLU A 996 40.27 41.58 40.38
CA GLU A 996 41.16 42.75 40.25
C GLU A 996 40.91 43.85 41.29
N GLY A 997 39.97 43.66 42.24
CA GLY A 997 39.63 44.67 43.25
C GLY A 997 38.89 45.92 42.73
N LYS A 998 38.39 45.90 41.48
CA LYS A 998 37.69 47.01 40.81
C LYS A 998 36.19 47.01 41.16
N TRP A 999 35.88 47.20 42.44
CA TRP A 999 34.53 47.09 43.00
C TRP A 999 33.47 48.01 42.36
N ALA A 1000 33.84 49.20 41.89
CA ALA A 1000 32.92 50.15 41.26
C ALA A 1000 32.40 49.64 39.90
N GLU A 1001 33.29 49.08 39.07
CA GLU A 1001 32.95 48.48 37.78
C GLU A 1001 32.12 47.20 37.97
N MET A 1002 32.50 46.35 38.93
CA MET A 1002 31.72 45.19 39.37
C MET A 1002 30.29 45.57 39.76
N GLY A 1003 30.13 46.69 40.48
CA GLY A 1003 28.84 47.27 40.85
C GLY A 1003 28.00 47.72 39.66
N ARG A 1004 28.60 48.34 38.63
CA ARG A 1004 27.91 48.76 37.40
C ARG A 1004 27.36 47.54 36.65
N ILE A 1005 28.20 46.53 36.44
CA ILE A 1005 27.84 45.28 35.76
C ILE A 1005 26.73 44.51 36.49
N ARG A 1006 26.81 44.41 37.82
CA ARG A 1006 25.72 43.81 38.62
C ARG A 1006 24.43 44.64 38.65
N LYS A 1007 24.49 45.93 38.32
CA LYS A 1007 23.31 46.79 38.18
C LYS A 1007 22.64 46.58 36.81
N GLU A 1008 23.42 46.48 35.73
CA GLU A 1008 22.91 46.15 34.38
C GLU A 1008 22.28 44.74 34.33
N MET A 1009 22.82 43.79 35.11
CA MET A 1009 22.25 42.45 35.27
C MET A 1009 20.82 42.44 35.87
N ARG A 1010 20.41 43.50 36.61
CA ARG A 1010 19.08 43.54 37.26
C ARG A 1010 17.97 43.81 36.24
N GLY A 1011 17.13 42.79 36.01
CA GLY A 1011 15.96 42.85 35.12
C GLY A 1011 16.13 42.09 33.81
N LYS A 1012 17.37 41.79 33.40
CA LYS A 1012 17.69 41.10 32.14
C LYS A 1012 17.95 39.59 32.30
N VAL A 1013 18.23 39.11 33.50
CA VAL A 1013 18.71 37.73 33.74
C VAL A 1013 17.70 36.86 34.49
N LYS A 1014 17.30 35.73 33.89
CA LYS A 1014 16.65 34.62 34.60
C LYS A 1014 17.70 33.81 35.36
N LYS A 1015 17.62 33.79 36.69
CA LYS A 1015 18.61 33.16 37.57
C LYS A 1015 18.26 31.69 37.82
N PHE A 1016 18.99 30.76 37.18
CA PHE A 1016 19.03 29.36 37.63
C PHE A 1016 19.97 29.20 38.83
N ALA A 1017 19.60 28.38 39.80
CA ALA A 1017 20.38 28.15 41.00
C ALA A 1017 21.50 27.13 40.72
N GLY A 1018 22.75 27.60 40.65
CA GLY A 1018 23.92 26.72 40.53
C GLY A 1018 24.08 25.86 41.78
N CYS A 1019 24.04 24.54 41.60
CA CYS A 1019 24.24 23.56 42.67
C CYS A 1019 25.71 23.15 42.73
N SER A 1020 26.37 23.35 43.88
CA SER A 1020 27.71 22.80 44.13
C SER A 1020 27.60 21.52 44.96
N TRP A 1021 28.12 20.43 44.41
CA TRP A 1021 28.18 19.16 45.14
C TRP A 1021 29.37 19.16 46.10
N ARG A 1022 29.10 19.13 47.42
CA ARG A 1022 30.09 18.78 48.45
C ARG A 1022 29.63 17.55 49.22
N THR A 1023 30.20 16.41 48.88
CA THR A 1023 29.94 15.13 49.53
C THR A 1023 30.65 15.06 50.89
N ILE A 1024 29.97 15.46 51.96
CA ILE A 1024 30.47 15.29 53.33
C ILE A 1024 29.65 14.17 54.00
N LYS A 1025 30.29 13.01 54.18
CA LYS A 1025 29.87 11.86 55.01
C LYS A 1025 28.36 11.55 55.05
N GLY A 1026 27.84 11.04 53.94
CA GLY A 1026 26.71 10.10 53.95
C GLY A 1026 25.28 10.65 54.03
N HIS A 1027 25.07 11.95 54.28
CA HIS A 1027 23.72 12.55 54.27
C HIS A 1027 23.70 13.88 53.51
N GLY A 1028 23.11 13.89 52.31
CA GLY A 1028 22.87 15.11 51.54
C GLY A 1028 21.49 15.68 51.83
N TYR A 1029 21.44 16.92 52.35
CA TYR A 1029 20.23 17.74 52.37
C TYR A 1029 20.29 18.77 51.24
N SER A 1030 19.23 18.87 50.43
CA SER A 1030 19.05 19.96 49.46
C SER A 1030 17.95 20.92 49.91
N GLY A 1031 18.28 22.21 49.96
CA GLY A 1031 17.33 23.29 50.18
C GLY A 1031 16.74 23.78 48.86
N GLY A 1032 15.69 23.12 48.37
CA GLY A 1032 15.00 23.50 47.13
C GLY A 1032 14.24 22.33 46.52
N LYS A 1033 12.93 22.48 46.30
CA LYS A 1033 12.05 21.39 45.85
C LYS A 1033 12.33 20.95 44.41
N ALA A 1034 12.91 19.77 44.24
CA ALA A 1034 12.60 18.81 43.15
C ALA A 1034 13.35 17.47 43.38
N CYS A 1035 12.90 16.66 44.34
CA CYS A 1035 13.25 15.24 44.30
C CYS A 1035 12.39 14.58 43.22
N VAL A 1036 12.95 14.34 42.02
CA VAL A 1036 12.37 13.39 41.08
C VAL A 1036 12.39 12.02 41.75
N GLU A 1037 11.23 11.37 41.83
CA GLU A 1037 11.06 10.23 42.72
C GLU A 1037 11.89 9.01 42.32
N LYS A 1038 12.34 8.25 43.33
CA LYS A 1038 12.89 6.88 43.18
C LYS A 1038 11.84 5.85 42.71
N THR A 1039 10.69 6.29 42.21
CA THR A 1039 9.54 5.46 41.85
C THR A 1039 9.62 4.99 40.40
N THR A 1040 9.93 5.88 39.45
CA THR A 1040 9.93 5.59 38.00
C THR A 1040 10.86 4.43 37.63
N PHE A 1041 12.10 4.45 38.12
CA PHE A 1041 13.07 3.38 37.85
C PHE A 1041 12.88 2.09 38.66
N ARG A 1042 12.04 2.09 39.71
CA ARG A 1042 11.64 0.83 40.38
C ARG A 1042 10.74 -0.05 39.51
N VAL A 1043 10.13 0.52 38.46
CA VAL A 1043 9.35 -0.23 37.45
C VAL A 1043 10.25 -1.14 36.61
N MET A 1044 11.46 -0.68 36.27
CA MET A 1044 12.48 -1.43 35.50
C MET A 1044 13.00 -2.70 36.21
N LEU A 1045 12.70 -2.86 37.50
CA LEU A 1045 12.95 -4.08 38.30
C LEU A 1045 11.69 -4.91 38.57
N ARG A 1046 10.50 -4.42 38.19
CA ARG A 1046 9.19 -5.04 38.48
C ARG A 1046 8.43 -5.50 37.22
N SER A 1047 8.80 -5.03 36.03
CA SER A 1047 8.17 -5.40 34.76
C SER A 1047 8.48 -6.81 34.26
N SER A 1048 9.28 -7.61 35.00
CA SER A 1048 9.59 -9.03 34.71
C SER A 1048 8.42 -10.01 34.91
N LYS A 1049 7.18 -9.56 34.67
CA LYS A 1049 5.96 -10.40 34.63
C LYS A 1049 5.65 -10.95 33.22
N ILE A 1050 6.68 -11.24 32.43
CA ILE A 1050 6.55 -12.17 31.30
C ILE A 1050 6.52 -13.58 31.91
N LYS A 1051 5.33 -14.17 31.99
CA LYS A 1051 5.15 -15.51 32.54
C LYS A 1051 5.68 -16.57 31.58
N THR A 1052 6.73 -17.28 32.01
CA THR A 1052 6.91 -18.74 31.80
C THR A 1052 6.61 -19.29 30.39
N SER A 1053 7.56 -19.14 29.45
CA SER A 1053 7.74 -20.09 28.34
C SER A 1053 9.17 -20.23 27.79
N ILE A 1054 10.13 -19.39 28.23
CA ILE A 1054 11.53 -19.38 27.73
C ILE A 1054 12.51 -19.85 28.84
N ALA A 1055 12.08 -20.75 29.71
CA ALA A 1055 12.86 -21.21 30.87
C ALA A 1055 13.65 -22.51 30.64
N GLU A 1056 13.54 -23.13 29.46
CA GLU A 1056 14.15 -24.46 29.19
C GLU A 1056 15.18 -24.50 28.05
N GLU A 1057 15.38 -23.42 27.27
CA GLU A 1057 16.32 -23.43 26.12
C GLU A 1057 17.51 -22.44 26.17
N VAL A 1058 17.71 -21.68 27.26
CA VAL A 1058 18.90 -20.82 27.43
C VAL A 1058 19.83 -21.37 28.51
N ILE A 1059 20.43 -22.53 28.23
CA ILE A 1059 21.58 -23.09 28.96
C ILE A 1059 22.79 -23.20 28.01
N ILE A 1060 23.10 -22.10 27.31
CA ILE A 1060 24.35 -21.77 26.60
C ILE A 1060 24.43 -20.23 26.63
N HIS A 1061 25.46 -19.50 27.11
CA HIS A 1061 26.79 -19.85 27.61
C HIS A 1061 27.04 -19.33 29.05
N SER A 1062 27.68 -20.16 29.87
CA SER A 1062 28.10 -19.84 31.25
C SER A 1062 29.41 -19.00 31.35
N ASN A 1063 29.67 -18.10 30.40
CA ASN A 1063 30.92 -17.31 30.37
C ASN A 1063 30.78 -15.86 30.90
N CYS A 1064 29.58 -15.41 31.27
CA CYS A 1064 29.34 -14.05 31.77
C CYS A 1064 29.67 -13.81 33.27
N LEU A 1065 30.54 -14.64 33.87
CA LEU A 1065 31.00 -14.49 35.27
C LEU A 1065 32.03 -13.34 35.48
N GLN A 1066 32.28 -12.50 34.48
CA GLN A 1066 33.16 -11.32 34.55
C GLN A 1066 32.42 -9.98 34.40
N CYS A 1067 31.35 -9.80 35.17
CA CYS A 1067 30.67 -8.51 35.32
C CYS A 1067 30.91 -7.89 36.72
N PRO A 1068 31.77 -6.86 36.86
CA PRO A 1068 32.08 -6.24 38.15
C PRO A 1068 30.89 -5.60 38.88
N ILE A 1069 29.79 -5.32 38.16
CA ILE A 1069 28.57 -4.70 38.72
C ILE A 1069 27.95 -5.56 39.83
N LEU A 1070 28.10 -6.90 39.75
CA LEU A 1070 27.62 -7.80 40.80
C LEU A 1070 28.54 -7.82 42.03
N GLN A 1071 29.85 -7.67 41.86
CA GLN A 1071 30.81 -7.70 42.99
C GLN A 1071 30.71 -6.46 43.90
N GLU A 1072 30.38 -5.28 43.38
CA GLU A 1072 30.12 -4.11 44.24
C GLU A 1072 28.79 -4.20 45.03
N CYS A 1073 27.86 -5.08 44.63
CA CYS A 1073 26.59 -5.26 45.33
C CYS A 1073 26.66 -6.22 46.54
N GLU A 1074 27.66 -7.09 46.63
CA GLU A 1074 27.76 -8.11 47.69
C GLU A 1074 28.24 -7.58 49.06
N HIS A 1075 28.63 -6.31 49.16
CA HIS A 1075 29.01 -5.66 50.42
C HIS A 1075 27.95 -4.73 51.03
N THR A 1076 26.68 -5.12 50.97
CA THR A 1076 25.68 -4.65 51.96
C THR A 1076 24.93 -5.81 52.63
N LYS A 1077 25.24 -6.03 53.92
CA LYS A 1077 24.64 -7.08 54.77
C LYS A 1077 23.13 -6.86 54.97
N PHE A 1078 22.28 -7.38 54.10
CA PHE A 1078 20.82 -7.38 54.31
C PHE A 1078 20.08 -8.64 53.79
N ALA A 1079 20.72 -9.81 53.85
CA ALA A 1079 20.16 -11.08 53.37
C ALA A 1079 20.02 -12.18 54.44
N GLU A 1080 19.91 -11.85 55.74
CA GLU A 1080 19.80 -12.91 56.78
C GLU A 1080 18.91 -12.61 58.00
N LYS A 1081 18.17 -11.48 58.02
CA LYS A 1081 17.20 -11.15 59.10
C LYS A 1081 15.75 -10.94 58.66
N GLY A 1082 15.39 -11.42 57.46
CA GLY A 1082 14.04 -11.30 56.90
C GLY A 1082 13.08 -12.47 57.14
N ARG A 1083 13.57 -13.67 57.53
CA ARG A 1083 12.74 -14.89 57.67
C ARG A 1083 12.16 -15.14 59.08
N GLN A 1084 12.38 -14.24 60.03
CA GLN A 1084 11.84 -14.33 61.39
C GLN A 1084 11.37 -12.96 61.91
N ARG A 1085 10.30 -12.40 61.35
CA ARG A 1085 9.42 -11.36 61.97
C ARG A 1085 8.22 -10.96 61.07
N THR A 1086 7.40 -11.95 60.72
CA THR A 1086 6.01 -11.74 60.21
C THR A 1086 5.07 -12.82 60.75
N LYS A 1087 5.21 -13.08 62.06
CA LYS A 1087 4.10 -13.47 62.93
C LYS A 1087 4.09 -12.48 64.09
N GLU A 1088 2.89 -12.26 64.62
CA GLU A 1088 2.54 -11.40 65.77
C GLU A 1088 2.36 -9.89 65.52
N VAL A 1089 1.33 -9.38 66.21
CA VAL A 1089 0.94 -7.98 66.45
C VAL A 1089 0.46 -7.14 65.25
N ALA A 1090 -0.80 -7.35 64.89
CA ALA A 1090 -1.73 -6.23 64.74
C ALA A 1090 -2.48 -6.05 66.05
N ILE A 1091 -2.74 -4.79 66.49
CA ILE A 1091 -3.86 -4.27 67.32
C ILE A 1091 -3.45 -2.93 67.99
N THR A 1092 -4.42 -2.02 68.15
CA THR A 1092 -4.34 -0.61 68.63
C THR A 1092 -3.73 0.42 67.65
N GLY A 1093 -4.26 1.64 67.47
CA GLY A 1093 -5.58 2.19 67.86
C GLY A 1093 -5.53 3.65 68.36
N ARG A 1094 -6.43 4.51 67.84
CA ARG A 1094 -6.65 5.97 68.15
C ARG A 1094 -5.67 6.96 67.50
N LYS A 1095 -6.00 8.26 67.31
CA LYS A 1095 -7.23 8.98 66.85
C LYS A 1095 -6.89 10.50 66.81
N ALA A 1096 -7.65 11.29 66.04
CA ALA A 1096 -7.73 12.78 66.00
C ALA A 1096 -6.70 13.53 65.12
N ALA A 1097 -7.02 14.69 64.49
CA ALA A 1097 -8.31 15.22 64.03
C ALA A 1097 -8.11 16.35 62.98
N ASN A 1098 -9.08 16.45 62.07
CA ASN A 1098 -9.45 17.50 61.07
C ASN A 1098 -9.34 18.99 61.53
N PRO A 1099 -9.54 20.04 60.67
CA PRO A 1099 -10.29 20.04 59.37
C PRO A 1099 -9.83 20.93 58.18
N LYS A 1100 -10.39 20.61 56.98
CA LYS A 1100 -10.69 21.46 55.79
C LYS A 1100 -9.48 22.02 55.00
N MET A 1101 -9.43 22.04 53.66
CA MET A 1101 -10.42 21.84 52.55
C MET A 1101 -9.64 21.49 51.24
N SER A 1102 -10.18 21.11 50.07
CA SER A 1102 -11.56 20.90 49.57
C SER A 1102 -11.58 20.10 48.24
N ASN A 1103 -12.66 19.33 48.01
CA ASN A 1103 -13.20 18.84 46.72
C ASN A 1103 -12.42 17.83 45.84
N ALA A 1104 -13.23 17.01 45.13
CA ALA A 1104 -12.91 16.09 44.04
C ALA A 1104 -12.19 14.75 44.38
N THR A 1105 -12.97 13.74 44.78
CA THR A 1105 -12.74 12.33 44.37
C THR A 1105 -14.01 11.50 44.65
N GLY A 1106 -14.78 11.22 43.59
CA GLY A 1106 -15.84 10.22 43.57
C GLY A 1106 -15.48 9.13 42.55
N TYR A 1107 -16.02 7.92 42.72
CA TYR A 1107 -15.71 6.71 41.93
C TYR A 1107 -14.31 6.10 42.11
N LEU A 1108 -14.09 5.49 43.27
CA LEU A 1108 -13.31 4.23 43.38
C LEU A 1108 -13.64 3.46 44.68
N GLN A 1109 -14.94 3.32 44.96
CA GLN A 1109 -15.46 2.55 46.11
C GLN A 1109 -16.48 1.49 45.66
N GLN A 1110 -16.12 0.71 44.63
CA GLN A 1110 -16.85 -0.49 44.21
C GLN A 1110 -15.90 -1.37 43.39
N TRP A 1111 -15.42 -2.48 44.00
CA TRP A 1111 -15.03 -3.77 43.39
C TRP A 1111 -14.14 -4.66 44.30
N LEU A 1112 -13.71 -4.18 45.47
CA LEU A 1112 -12.91 -4.98 46.43
C LEU A 1112 -13.71 -5.47 47.64
N ILE A 1113 -15.03 -5.66 47.48
CA ILE A 1113 -15.92 -6.37 48.41
C ILE A 1113 -16.85 -7.30 47.60
N LEU A 1114 -16.28 -8.35 46.98
CA LEU A 1114 -16.95 -9.61 46.63
C LEU A 1114 -15.90 -10.62 46.13
N SER A 1115 -15.52 -11.62 46.94
CA SER A 1115 -14.93 -12.92 46.49
C SER A 1115 -14.27 -13.78 47.60
N MET A 1116 -14.23 -13.36 48.87
CA MET A 1116 -13.76 -14.23 49.96
C MET A 1116 -14.58 -14.12 51.24
N GLN A 1117 -15.76 -14.76 51.25
CA GLN A 1117 -16.28 -15.55 52.38
C GLN A 1117 -17.67 -16.10 52.05
N LEU A 1118 -17.76 -17.43 51.92
CA LEU A 1118 -18.78 -18.31 52.50
C LEU A 1118 -18.48 -19.73 52.03
N GLY A 1119 -18.29 -20.66 52.97
CA GLY A 1119 -18.13 -22.08 52.67
C GLY A 1119 -19.21 -22.87 53.38
N ARG A 1120 -19.46 -24.08 52.86
CA ARG A 1120 -20.26 -25.17 53.44
C ARG A 1120 -21.70 -24.82 53.86
N ASP A 1121 -22.65 -25.32 53.08
CA ASP A 1121 -23.50 -26.49 53.37
C ASP A 1121 -24.23 -26.81 52.04
N GLY A 1122 -24.87 -27.94 51.76
CA GLY A 1122 -25.25 -29.15 52.49
C GLY A 1122 -26.34 -29.84 51.63
N ASN A 1123 -26.28 -31.17 51.46
CA ASN A 1123 -27.13 -32.01 50.59
C ASN A 1123 -28.55 -31.50 50.20
N GLY A 1124 -28.93 -31.59 48.92
CA GLY A 1124 -30.32 -31.33 48.47
C GLY A 1124 -30.64 -31.54 46.98
N THR A 1125 -30.77 -32.81 46.55
CA THR A 1125 -31.57 -33.36 45.42
C THR A 1125 -32.46 -32.40 44.58
N LEU A 1126 -32.26 -32.31 43.24
CA LEU A 1126 -33.04 -32.99 42.14
C LEU A 1126 -34.47 -32.39 41.89
N LEU A 1127 -34.88 -31.96 40.69
CA LEU A 1127 -35.02 -32.74 39.42
C LEU A 1127 -35.10 -31.86 38.13
N GLN A 1128 -34.51 -32.38 37.03
CA GLN A 1128 -34.87 -32.40 35.57
C GLN A 1128 -35.72 -31.28 34.89
N GLY A 1129 -35.53 -30.94 33.61
CA GLY A 1129 -34.65 -31.50 32.54
C GLY A 1129 -34.58 -30.57 31.31
N ILE A 1130 -33.66 -30.75 30.35
CA ILE A 1130 -33.83 -31.52 29.09
C ILE A 1130 -32.43 -31.95 28.53
N ARG A 1131 -32.40 -33.04 27.74
CA ARG A 1131 -31.22 -33.77 27.16
C ARG A 1131 -30.60 -33.01 25.97
N GLY A 1132 -29.37 -33.25 25.45
CA GLY A 1132 -28.24 -34.15 25.77
C GLY A 1132 -27.26 -34.18 24.56
N TYR A 1133 -25.91 -34.20 24.71
CA TYR A 1133 -24.97 -35.33 24.47
C TYR A 1133 -23.57 -34.75 24.10
N PRO A 1134 -22.44 -35.50 24.13
CA PRO A 1134 -21.84 -36.20 25.27
C PRO A 1134 -20.37 -35.81 25.56
N ILE A 1135 -19.88 -36.20 26.75
CA ILE A 1135 -18.47 -36.09 27.17
C ILE A 1135 -17.70 -37.38 26.80
N ARG A 1136 -16.41 -37.27 26.44
CA ARG A 1136 -15.43 -38.36 26.65
C ARG A 1136 -14.20 -37.87 27.41
N LEU A 1137 -13.89 -38.59 28.49
CA LEU A 1137 -12.75 -38.39 29.39
C LEU A 1137 -11.83 -39.61 29.26
N CYS A 1138 -10.54 -39.39 28.96
CA CYS A 1138 -9.46 -40.34 29.20
C CYS A 1138 -8.35 -39.56 29.92
N ARG A 1139 -8.13 -39.71 31.24
CA ARG A 1139 -7.39 -40.81 31.88
C ARG A 1139 -6.10 -41.18 31.15
N VAL A 1140 -5.01 -40.50 31.51
CA VAL A 1140 -3.65 -41.05 31.37
C VAL A 1140 -3.30 -41.76 32.68
N LYS A 1141 -3.02 -43.06 32.62
CA LYS A 1141 -2.43 -43.82 33.72
C LYS A 1141 -0.91 -43.72 33.63
N VAL A 1142 -0.26 -43.59 34.79
CA VAL A 1142 1.19 -43.77 34.93
C VAL A 1142 1.56 -45.24 34.69
N PHE A 1143 2.63 -45.48 33.92
CA PHE A 1143 3.46 -46.68 33.99
C PHE A 1143 4.94 -46.25 33.98
N TYR A 1144 5.79 -47.07 34.60
CA TYR A 1144 7.14 -46.70 35.04
C TYR A 1144 8.19 -47.60 34.36
N ASN A 1145 9.41 -47.08 34.15
CA ASN A 1145 10.69 -47.83 34.05
C ASN A 1145 10.98 -48.66 32.75
N PRO A 1146 12.26 -49.07 32.48
CA PRO A 1146 13.43 -48.20 32.20
C PRO A 1146 14.38 -48.77 31.09
N VAL A 1147 15.62 -48.25 30.99
CA VAL A 1147 16.82 -48.79 30.25
C VAL A 1147 16.72 -48.71 28.69
N ARG A 1148 17.69 -48.24 27.90
CA ARG A 1148 19.17 -48.38 27.96
C ARG A 1148 19.99 -47.12 27.61
N VAL A 1149 21.20 -47.12 28.18
CA VAL A 1149 22.33 -46.21 27.95
C VAL A 1149 23.19 -46.68 26.77
N VAL A 1150 23.59 -45.76 25.89
CA VAL A 1150 24.85 -45.79 25.10
C VAL A 1150 25.30 -44.32 24.93
N ARG A 1151 26.03 -43.72 25.87
CA ARG A 1151 27.50 -43.52 25.85
C ARG A 1151 28.14 -43.16 24.49
N TYR A 1152 28.60 -41.90 24.41
CA TYR A 1152 29.84 -41.40 23.79
C TYR A 1152 30.31 -41.95 22.43
N SER A 1153 30.47 -41.02 21.47
CA SER A 1153 31.79 -40.75 20.88
C SER A 1153 31.94 -39.29 20.45
N ILE A 1154 33.10 -38.72 20.80
CA ILE A 1154 33.64 -37.44 20.30
C ILE A 1154 34.33 -37.70 18.95
N ILE A 1155 34.80 -36.63 18.27
CA ILE A 1155 35.57 -36.55 17.00
C ILE A 1155 34.65 -36.24 15.81
N GLY A 1156 34.91 -35.21 15.00
CA GLY A 1156 36.01 -34.23 15.04
C GLY A 1156 35.81 -33.08 14.04
N PHE A 1157 36.73 -32.12 14.03
CA PHE A 1157 36.78 -31.00 13.08
C PHE A 1157 36.94 -31.48 11.63
N GLY A 1158 36.39 -30.70 10.70
CA GLY A 1158 36.53 -30.83 9.25
C GLY A 1158 35.85 -29.65 8.55
#